data_AF-A0A4Z2B7X1-F1
#
_entry.id   AF-A0A4Z2B7X1-F1
#
_cell.length_a   1.000
_cell.length_b   1.000
_cell.length_c   1.000
_cell.angle_alpha   90.00
_cell.angle_beta   90.00
_cell.angle_gamma   90.00
#
_symmetry.space_group_name_H-M   'P 1'
#
loop_
_entity.id
_entity.type
_entity.pdbx_description
1 polymer ?
#
loop_
_entity_poly.entity_id
_entity_poly.type
_entity_poly.pdbx_seq_one_letter_code
_entity_poly.pdbx_strand_id
1 'polypeptide(L)'
;WNEWLTYDMYISDIPRRKGAKEEHCPLAWGNINLFDYTHTLVANKMALNLWPVPHGLEDLNPIGVTGSNPNKETPCLELEFDHFSSSVKYPDMNAVEDHASWTISREVGLNYTLSGQSNRAARDHILTEGDSEQLRQLTNRDPLSEITEQEKDFLWRNRYYCMNIPEILPKILLAVKWNSRDEVAKMYCLLKEWPSIRPEQAMELLDCNYPDPMVRHFAVRCLDKYLTDDKLSQYLIQLVQVLKYEQYLDNPLVRFLLKKALTNQRIGHFFFWHLKSEMHNKTVSQRFGLLLEAYCRACGMYLKHLSRQVEAMEKLINLTDILKQEKKDETQKVQMRFLVDQMKRPDYMDALQNFTSPLNPAHQLGNLRLDECRIMSSAKRPLWLNWENPDIMSELRSSSTVLIVYVHVLDLRQDMLTLQIIKIMENIWQNQGLDLRMLPYGCLSLGDCVGLIEVVRSSHTIMQIQCKGGLKGALQFNSNTLHQWLRDKNKGEMYDMAVDLFTRSCAGYCVATFILGIGDRHNSNIMVKDDGQLFHIDFGHFLDHKKKKFGYKRERVPFVLTQDFLIVISKGSQECVKTKEFERFQEMCYKAYLAIRQHANLFINLFSMMLGSGMPELQSFDDIAYIRKTLALEKTEQAMMLFSFLISTHPVEESFKCLPLSDGLFYTLWFPTGGVGLLHETDERCSSWWMDHQDGLDIPHN
;
A
#
# COMPACT_ATOMS: atom_id res chain seq x y z
N TRP A 1 -13.98 -28.93 -27.41
CA TRP A 1 -13.30 -30.03 -26.72
C TRP A 1 -14.24 -31.18 -26.40
N ASN A 2 -15.49 -30.97 -25.97
CA ASN A 2 -16.46 -32.06 -25.69
C ASN A 2 -15.85 -33.21 -24.87
N GLU A 3 -15.04 -32.83 -23.88
CA GLU A 3 -14.19 -33.70 -23.10
C GLU A 3 -14.57 -33.55 -21.63
N TRP A 4 -14.78 -34.67 -20.95
CA TRP A 4 -14.99 -34.69 -19.51
C TRP A 4 -13.62 -34.70 -18.81
N LEU A 5 -13.30 -33.60 -18.14
CA LEU A 5 -12.09 -33.48 -17.35
C LEU A 5 -12.31 -34.14 -15.98
N THR A 6 -11.59 -35.22 -15.71
CA THR A 6 -11.60 -35.89 -14.41
C THR A 6 -10.49 -35.32 -13.53
N TYR A 7 -10.82 -34.95 -12.30
CA TYR A 7 -9.87 -34.45 -11.31
C TYR A 7 -9.62 -35.55 -10.26
N ASP A 8 -8.37 -35.74 -9.82
CA ASP A 8 -7.95 -36.75 -8.81
C ASP A 8 -8.45 -36.40 -7.38
N MET A 9 -9.76 -36.29 -7.22
CA MET A 9 -10.45 -35.71 -6.07
C MET A 9 -11.83 -36.35 -5.94
N TYR A 10 -12.27 -36.69 -4.72
CA TYR A 10 -13.70 -36.91 -4.50
C TYR A 10 -14.42 -35.55 -4.51
N ILE A 11 -15.71 -35.52 -4.89
CA ILE A 11 -16.54 -34.30 -4.78
C ILE A 11 -16.45 -33.70 -3.36
N SER A 12 -16.20 -34.54 -2.36
CA SER A 12 -16.01 -34.15 -0.97
C SER A 12 -14.72 -33.38 -0.65
N ASP A 13 -13.70 -33.32 -1.53
CA ASP A 13 -12.30 -33.14 -1.10
C ASP A 13 -11.36 -32.42 -2.12
N ILE A 14 -11.58 -31.15 -2.52
CA ILE A 14 -10.85 -30.47 -3.64
C ILE A 14 -9.49 -29.78 -3.24
N PRO A 15 -8.28 -30.03 -3.83
CA PRO A 15 -7.47 -29.03 -4.59
C PRO A 15 -6.38 -29.58 -5.60
N ARG A 16 -5.59 -28.64 -6.15
CA ARG A 16 -4.81 -28.62 -7.41
C ARG A 16 -3.50 -29.44 -7.53
N ARG A 17 -3.14 -29.79 -8.79
CA ARG A 17 -1.78 -30.23 -9.23
C ARG A 17 -1.26 -29.42 -10.45
N LYS A 18 0.08 -29.32 -10.56
CA LYS A 18 0.85 -28.74 -11.68
C LYS A 18 1.43 -29.84 -12.58
N GLY A 19 1.43 -29.64 -13.90
CA GLY A 19 2.09 -30.46 -14.93
C GLY A 19 3.05 -29.63 -15.81
N ALA A 20 3.96 -30.28 -16.55
CA ALA A 20 5.23 -29.72 -17.04
C ALA A 20 5.28 -29.31 -18.54
N LYS A 21 6.09 -28.26 -18.79
CA LYS A 21 6.89 -27.87 -19.98
C LYS A 21 6.49 -28.38 -21.38
N GLU A 22 5.44 -27.77 -21.94
CA GLU A 22 5.46 -27.24 -23.32
C GLU A 22 5.38 -25.70 -23.25
N GLU A 23 5.67 -24.99 -24.34
CA GLU A 23 5.61 -23.52 -24.38
C GLU A 23 4.13 -23.08 -24.42
N HIS A 24 3.51 -22.99 -23.23
CA HIS A 24 2.12 -22.58 -23.07
C HIS A 24 2.03 -21.06 -22.85
N CYS A 25 1.09 -20.42 -23.54
CA CYS A 25 0.74 -19.02 -23.31
C CYS A 25 -0.78 -18.92 -23.09
N PRO A 26 -1.25 -18.40 -21.95
CA PRO A 26 -2.67 -18.21 -21.72
C PRO A 26 -3.23 -17.13 -22.67
N LEU A 27 -4.40 -17.39 -23.27
CA LEU A 27 -5.08 -16.44 -24.17
C LEU A 27 -6.18 -15.65 -23.46
N ALA A 28 -6.90 -16.32 -22.55
CA ALA A 28 -7.96 -15.75 -21.73
C ALA A 28 -8.10 -16.61 -20.46
N TRP A 29 -8.72 -16.06 -19.42
CA TRP A 29 -8.91 -16.77 -18.14
C TRP A 29 -10.31 -16.52 -17.56
N GLY A 30 -10.75 -17.39 -16.65
CA GLY A 30 -12.01 -17.22 -15.93
C GLY A 30 -12.11 -18.17 -14.75
N ASN A 31 -12.70 -17.69 -13.66
CA ASN A 31 -12.88 -18.45 -12.42
C ASN A 31 -14.38 -18.60 -12.13
N ILE A 32 -14.81 -19.75 -11.60
CA ILE A 32 -16.19 -20.05 -11.21
C ILE A 32 -16.21 -20.60 -9.78
N ASN A 33 -17.15 -20.14 -8.95
CA ASN A 33 -17.44 -20.78 -7.66
C ASN A 33 -18.22 -22.08 -7.93
N LEU A 34 -17.76 -23.20 -7.38
CA LEU A 34 -18.44 -24.49 -7.53
C LEU A 34 -19.75 -24.57 -6.76
N PHE A 35 -19.91 -23.76 -5.72
CA PHE A 35 -21.17 -23.55 -5.02
C PHE A 35 -21.71 -22.15 -5.33
N ASP A 36 -23.02 -22.02 -5.44
CA ASP A 36 -23.68 -20.73 -5.56
C ASP A 36 -23.97 -20.10 -4.20
N TYR A 37 -24.51 -18.88 -4.22
CA TYR A 37 -24.84 -18.09 -3.02
C TYR A 37 -25.93 -18.73 -2.14
N THR A 38 -26.65 -19.74 -2.64
CA THR A 38 -27.65 -20.51 -1.89
C THR A 38 -27.08 -21.79 -1.30
N HIS A 39 -25.76 -21.97 -1.38
CA HIS A 39 -25.02 -23.16 -1.00
C HIS A 39 -25.33 -24.38 -1.87
N THR A 40 -25.78 -24.17 -3.11
CA THR A 40 -26.10 -25.24 -4.05
C THR A 40 -24.91 -25.50 -4.97
N LEU A 41 -24.54 -26.78 -5.16
CA LEU A 41 -23.50 -27.19 -6.11
C LEU A 41 -23.95 -26.88 -7.54
N VAL A 42 -23.10 -26.19 -8.30
CA VAL A 42 -23.37 -25.86 -9.71
C VAL A 42 -23.49 -27.16 -10.53
N ALA A 43 -24.55 -27.25 -11.34
CA ALA A 43 -24.86 -28.42 -12.15
C ALA A 43 -25.35 -27.99 -13.55
N ASN A 44 -25.25 -28.90 -14.53
CA ASN A 44 -25.67 -28.70 -15.92
C ASN A 44 -24.80 -27.68 -16.69
N LYS A 45 -25.32 -27.19 -17.82
CA LYS A 45 -24.62 -26.30 -18.74
C LYS A 45 -24.46 -24.88 -18.19
N MET A 46 -23.29 -24.29 -18.43
CA MET A 46 -22.95 -22.93 -18.07
C MET A 46 -22.12 -22.28 -19.19
N ALA A 47 -22.38 -21.01 -19.49
CA ALA A 47 -21.54 -20.21 -20.38
C ALA A 47 -20.73 -19.21 -19.55
N LEU A 48 -19.42 -19.13 -19.80
CA LEU A 48 -18.49 -18.25 -19.12
C LEU A 48 -17.78 -17.35 -20.13
N ASN A 49 -18.11 -16.05 -20.14
CA ASN A 49 -17.32 -15.08 -20.91
C ASN A 49 -16.01 -14.82 -20.16
N LEU A 50 -14.89 -15.01 -20.86
CA LEU A 50 -13.55 -14.97 -20.27
C LEU A 50 -12.98 -13.55 -20.22
N TRP A 51 -12.00 -13.38 -19.35
CA TRP A 51 -11.25 -12.15 -19.12
C TRP A 51 -9.92 -12.16 -19.90
N PRO A 52 -9.42 -10.97 -20.30
CA PRO A 52 -8.10 -10.85 -20.89
C PRO A 52 -7.01 -11.16 -19.84
N VAL A 53 -5.91 -11.75 -20.31
CA VAL A 53 -4.76 -12.12 -19.48
C VAL A 53 -4.04 -10.85 -18.97
N PRO A 54 -3.87 -10.68 -17.65
CA PRO A 54 -3.06 -9.60 -17.09
C PRO A 54 -1.60 -9.70 -17.54
N HIS A 55 -0.93 -8.55 -17.67
CA HIS A 55 0.48 -8.52 -18.00
C HIS A 55 1.30 -9.27 -16.94
N GLY A 56 2.19 -10.17 -17.37
CA GLY A 56 3.05 -10.95 -16.46
C GLY A 56 2.44 -12.24 -15.91
N LEU A 57 1.20 -12.60 -16.26
CA LEU A 57 0.62 -13.88 -15.89
C LEU A 57 1.19 -15.01 -16.77
N GLU A 58 1.81 -16.02 -16.15
CA GLU A 58 2.43 -17.15 -16.85
C GLU A 58 1.46 -18.32 -17.11
N ASP A 59 0.46 -18.52 -16.26
CA ASP A 59 -0.46 -19.67 -16.32
C ASP A 59 -1.87 -19.31 -15.80
N LEU A 60 -2.36 -19.96 -14.74
CA LEU A 60 -3.69 -19.73 -14.19
C LEU A 60 -3.72 -18.55 -13.20
N ASN A 61 -4.85 -17.83 -13.16
CA ASN A 61 -5.05 -16.68 -12.27
C ASN A 61 -6.05 -16.96 -11.13
N PRO A 62 -5.69 -17.72 -10.08
CA PRO A 62 -6.61 -18.06 -8.98
C PRO A 62 -6.98 -16.88 -8.09
N ILE A 63 -6.19 -15.80 -8.07
CA ILE A 63 -6.46 -14.58 -7.29
C ILE A 63 -7.38 -13.63 -8.07
N GLY A 64 -7.54 -13.84 -9.38
CA GLY A 64 -8.41 -13.07 -10.25
C GLY A 64 -9.89 -13.19 -9.86
N VAL A 65 -10.67 -12.17 -10.24
CA VAL A 65 -12.11 -12.10 -9.98
C VAL A 65 -12.86 -13.36 -10.46
N THR A 66 -13.77 -13.86 -9.63
CA THR A 66 -14.68 -14.95 -9.98
C THR A 66 -15.92 -14.43 -10.69
N GLY A 67 -16.31 -15.09 -11.78
CA GLY A 67 -17.51 -14.78 -12.55
C GLY A 67 -17.24 -14.46 -14.02
N SER A 68 -18.33 -14.42 -14.79
CA SER A 68 -18.31 -14.10 -16.22
C SER A 68 -17.96 -12.63 -16.46
N ASN A 69 -17.16 -12.37 -17.49
CA ASN A 69 -16.94 -11.02 -18.01
C ASN A 69 -18.29 -10.39 -18.40
N PRO A 70 -18.60 -9.15 -17.98
CA PRO A 70 -19.83 -8.47 -18.37
C PRO A 70 -19.86 -8.10 -19.85
N ASN A 71 -18.70 -8.01 -20.52
CA ASN A 71 -18.64 -7.86 -21.97
C ASN A 71 -18.92 -9.22 -22.64
N LYS A 72 -20.03 -9.31 -23.37
CA LYS A 72 -20.44 -10.53 -24.12
C LYS A 72 -19.70 -10.72 -25.44
N GLU A 73 -18.93 -9.72 -25.88
CA GLU A 73 -18.10 -9.77 -27.09
C GLU A 73 -16.68 -10.26 -26.78
N THR A 74 -16.52 -11.13 -25.78
CA THR A 74 -15.24 -11.75 -25.42
C THR A 74 -15.29 -13.26 -25.64
N PRO A 75 -14.15 -13.98 -25.64
CA PRO A 75 -14.15 -15.43 -25.76
C PRO A 75 -15.08 -16.06 -24.71
N CYS A 76 -16.04 -16.86 -25.17
CA CYS A 76 -17.01 -17.51 -24.30
C CYS A 76 -16.74 -19.02 -24.27
N LEU A 77 -16.55 -19.56 -23.08
CA LEU A 77 -16.36 -20.98 -22.85
C LEU A 77 -17.68 -21.60 -22.37
N GLU A 78 -18.16 -22.60 -23.11
CA GLU A 78 -19.29 -23.42 -22.68
C GLU A 78 -18.77 -24.60 -21.86
N LEU A 79 -19.37 -24.78 -20.68
CA LEU A 79 -19.03 -25.79 -19.69
C LEU A 79 -20.28 -26.62 -19.37
N GLU A 80 -20.08 -27.87 -18.99
CA GLU A 80 -21.13 -28.74 -18.47
C GLU A 80 -20.64 -29.39 -17.18
N PHE A 81 -21.41 -29.21 -16.11
CA PHE A 81 -21.15 -29.81 -14.80
C PHE A 81 -22.02 -31.06 -14.62
N ASP A 82 -21.55 -31.98 -13.77
CA ASP A 82 -22.29 -33.19 -13.41
C ASP A 82 -23.73 -32.90 -12.97
N HIS A 83 -24.62 -33.80 -13.35
CA HIS A 83 -26.02 -33.79 -12.95
C HIS A 83 -26.30 -34.94 -12.00
N PHE A 84 -26.90 -34.63 -10.85
CA PHE A 84 -27.33 -35.60 -9.85
C PHE A 84 -28.86 -35.68 -9.82
N SER A 85 -29.40 -36.78 -9.28
CA SER A 85 -30.85 -37.02 -9.20
C SER A 85 -31.62 -35.95 -8.42
N SER A 86 -30.94 -35.16 -7.60
CA SER A 86 -31.49 -34.02 -6.88
C SER A 86 -30.45 -32.91 -6.75
N SER A 87 -30.93 -31.69 -6.49
CA SER A 87 -30.06 -30.55 -6.16
C SER A 87 -29.17 -30.88 -4.96
N VAL A 88 -27.84 -30.78 -5.15
CA VAL A 88 -26.86 -31.02 -4.09
C VAL A 88 -26.58 -29.71 -3.35
N LYS A 89 -26.68 -29.70 -2.02
CA LYS A 89 -26.38 -28.54 -1.18
C LYS A 89 -25.23 -28.82 -0.23
N TYR A 90 -24.47 -27.78 0.10
CA TYR A 90 -23.48 -27.84 1.16
C TYR A 90 -24.19 -28.14 2.51
N PRO A 91 -23.61 -28.99 3.37
CA PRO A 91 -24.22 -29.32 4.66
C PRO A 91 -24.43 -28.10 5.56
N ASP A 92 -25.49 -28.11 6.36
CA ASP A 92 -25.65 -27.12 7.42
C ASP A 92 -24.66 -27.34 8.57
N MET A 93 -24.54 -26.35 9.45
CA MET A 93 -23.59 -26.43 10.57
C MET A 93 -23.88 -27.55 11.55
N ASN A 94 -25.13 -28.00 11.71
CA ASN A 94 -25.45 -29.12 12.59
C ASN A 94 -24.86 -30.42 12.04
N ALA A 95 -25.04 -30.67 10.73
CA ALA A 95 -24.45 -31.83 10.07
C ALA A 95 -22.91 -31.80 10.08
N VAL A 96 -22.31 -30.60 9.93
CA VAL A 96 -20.85 -30.43 10.04
C VAL A 96 -20.37 -30.75 11.46
N GLU A 97 -21.05 -30.25 12.50
CA GLU A 97 -20.72 -30.48 13.91
C GLU A 97 -20.89 -31.96 14.31
N ASP A 98 -21.94 -32.63 13.83
CA ASP A 98 -22.16 -34.06 14.03
C ASP A 98 -21.03 -34.88 13.39
N HIS A 99 -20.63 -34.55 12.16
CA HIS A 99 -19.51 -35.20 11.47
C HIS A 99 -18.17 -34.95 12.19
N ALA A 100 -17.92 -33.72 12.64
CA ALA A 100 -16.74 -33.39 13.43
C ALA A 100 -16.70 -34.20 14.73
N SER A 101 -17.83 -34.27 15.46
CA SER A 101 -17.94 -35.02 16.71
C SER A 101 -17.71 -36.52 16.52
N TRP A 102 -18.23 -37.07 15.42
CA TRP A 102 -18.00 -38.46 15.04
C TRP A 102 -16.53 -38.73 14.71
N THR A 103 -15.89 -37.87 13.91
CA THR A 103 -14.48 -38.04 13.53
C THR A 103 -13.52 -37.83 14.71
N ILE A 104 -13.82 -36.93 15.64
CA ILE A 104 -13.07 -36.75 16.89
C ILE A 104 -13.20 -37.99 17.76
N SER A 105 -14.42 -38.52 17.94
CA SER A 105 -14.65 -39.74 18.72
C SER A 105 -13.86 -40.93 18.16
N ARG A 106 -13.78 -41.05 16.83
CA ARG A 106 -12.99 -42.08 16.15
C ARG A 106 -11.48 -41.89 16.35
N GLU A 107 -11.00 -40.65 16.31
CA GLU A 107 -9.59 -40.30 16.55
C GLU A 107 -9.16 -40.64 17.99
N VAL A 108 -9.99 -40.33 18.99
CA VAL A 108 -9.75 -40.70 20.39
C VAL A 108 -9.72 -42.23 20.56
N GLY A 109 -10.67 -42.95 19.96
CA GLY A 109 -10.68 -44.42 20.02
C GLY A 109 -9.44 -45.09 19.38
N LEU A 110 -8.88 -44.49 18.33
CA LEU A 110 -7.66 -44.96 17.66
C LEU A 110 -6.38 -44.67 18.49
N ASN A 111 -6.35 -43.57 19.24
CA ASN A 111 -5.21 -43.22 20.10
C ASN A 111 -4.91 -44.29 21.17
N TYR A 112 -5.92 -45.03 21.64
CA TYR A 112 -5.76 -46.11 22.62
C TYR A 112 -5.25 -47.44 22.03
N THR A 113 -5.33 -47.64 20.71
CA THR A 113 -5.05 -48.95 20.06
C THR A 113 -3.92 -48.91 19.03
N LEU A 114 -3.60 -47.75 18.45
CA LEU A 114 -2.67 -47.61 17.32
C LEU A 114 -1.81 -46.33 17.40
N SER A 115 -1.21 -46.06 18.57
CA SER A 115 -0.34 -44.90 18.76
C SER A 115 0.82 -44.90 17.74
N GLY A 116 0.79 -43.94 16.79
CA GLY A 116 1.91 -43.69 15.86
C GLY A 116 1.61 -43.76 14.36
N GLN A 117 0.39 -44.06 13.90
CA GLN A 117 0.13 -44.21 12.45
C GLN A 117 -0.05 -42.88 11.68
N SER A 118 -0.44 -41.79 12.35
CA SER A 118 -0.62 -40.48 11.69
C SER A 118 0.09 -39.36 12.45
N ASN A 119 0.95 -38.63 11.75
CA ASN A 119 1.68 -37.47 12.30
C ASN A 119 0.77 -36.27 12.61
N ARG A 120 -0.48 -36.30 12.10
CA ARG A 120 -1.49 -35.23 12.19
C ARG A 120 -2.59 -35.48 13.25
N ALA A 121 -2.66 -36.69 13.81
CA ALA A 121 -3.64 -37.02 14.84
C ALA A 121 -3.35 -36.24 16.13
N ALA A 122 -4.39 -35.66 16.75
CA ALA A 122 -4.28 -34.98 18.02
C ALA A 122 -3.76 -35.93 19.10
N ARG A 123 -2.85 -35.44 19.94
CA ARG A 123 -2.28 -36.19 21.05
C ARG A 123 -2.80 -35.63 22.37
N ASP A 124 -3.19 -36.51 23.28
CA ASP A 124 -3.55 -36.16 24.67
C ASP A 124 -2.31 -35.94 25.57
N HIS A 125 -1.10 -35.98 25.00
CA HIS A 125 0.13 -35.79 25.76
C HIS A 125 0.36 -34.33 26.15
N ILE A 126 0.88 -34.14 27.35
CA ILE A 126 1.38 -32.86 27.86
C ILE A 126 2.47 -32.36 26.91
N LEU A 127 2.30 -31.14 26.37
CA LEU A 127 3.31 -30.50 25.53
C LEU A 127 4.64 -30.42 26.27
N THR A 128 5.72 -30.77 25.56
CA THR A 128 7.05 -30.53 26.09
C THR A 128 7.35 -29.03 26.09
N GLU A 129 8.34 -28.61 26.88
CA GLU A 129 8.84 -27.24 26.83
C GLU A 129 9.35 -26.87 25.42
N GLY A 130 9.97 -27.83 24.73
CA GLY A 130 10.41 -27.68 23.34
C GLY A 130 9.26 -27.45 22.36
N ASP A 131 8.17 -28.21 22.48
CA ASP A 131 6.98 -28.00 21.63
C ASP A 131 6.35 -26.62 21.87
N SER A 132 6.28 -26.20 23.13
CA SER A 132 5.75 -24.89 23.52
C SER A 132 6.60 -23.76 22.95
N GLU A 133 7.92 -23.93 22.93
CA GLU A 133 8.85 -22.97 22.33
C GLU A 133 8.74 -22.94 20.81
N GLN A 134 8.60 -24.10 20.17
CA GLN A 134 8.37 -24.18 18.72
C GLN A 134 7.07 -23.47 18.31
N LEU A 135 5.97 -23.64 19.07
CA LEU A 135 4.71 -22.91 18.82
C LEU A 135 4.88 -21.39 18.98
N ARG A 136 5.63 -20.93 19.98
CA ARG A 136 5.94 -19.51 20.15
C ARG A 136 6.76 -18.97 18.98
N GLN A 137 7.77 -19.71 18.52
CA GLN A 137 8.57 -19.33 17.35
C GLN A 137 7.71 -19.21 16.10
N LEU A 138 6.83 -20.18 15.83
CA LEU A 138 5.91 -20.15 14.68
C LEU A 138 4.92 -18.97 14.75
N THR A 139 4.43 -18.65 15.95
CA THR A 139 3.52 -17.51 16.17
C THR A 139 4.19 -16.17 15.85
N ASN A 140 5.49 -16.04 16.14
CA ASN A 140 6.26 -14.82 15.94
C ASN A 140 6.75 -14.63 14.49
N ARG A 141 6.60 -15.63 13.61
CA ARG A 141 6.98 -15.48 12.21
C ARG A 141 6.02 -14.56 11.46
N ASP A 142 6.57 -13.82 10.51
CA ASP A 142 5.80 -12.89 9.70
C ASP A 142 4.83 -13.60 8.73
N PRO A 143 3.76 -12.96 8.26
CA PRO A 143 2.74 -13.60 7.40
C PRO A 143 3.26 -14.18 6.08
N LEU A 144 4.40 -13.68 5.57
CA LEU A 144 5.03 -14.16 4.34
C LEU A 144 6.09 -15.24 4.58
N SER A 145 6.32 -15.62 5.85
CA SER A 145 7.20 -16.73 6.16
C SER A 145 6.58 -18.03 5.66
N GLU A 146 7.33 -18.83 4.93
CA GLU A 146 6.88 -20.15 4.52
C GLU A 146 6.74 -21.07 5.75
N ILE A 147 5.66 -21.87 5.78
CA ILE A 147 5.42 -22.89 6.79
C ILE A 147 5.60 -24.24 6.09
N THR A 148 6.60 -25.00 6.53
CA THR A 148 6.90 -26.31 5.95
C THR A 148 5.77 -27.31 6.24
N GLU A 149 5.65 -28.37 5.43
CA GLU A 149 4.63 -29.41 5.67
C GLU A 149 4.79 -30.10 7.03
N GLN A 150 6.03 -30.22 7.55
CA GLN A 150 6.31 -30.74 8.89
C GLN A 150 5.76 -29.81 9.98
N GLU A 151 5.93 -28.50 9.82
CA GLU A 151 5.37 -27.49 10.73
C GLU A 151 3.84 -27.44 10.64
N LYS A 152 3.25 -27.63 9.46
CA LYS A 152 1.79 -27.76 9.30
C LYS A 152 1.25 -28.99 10.03
N ASP A 153 1.90 -30.14 9.87
CA ASP A 153 1.55 -31.36 10.60
C ASP A 153 1.65 -31.15 12.11
N PHE A 154 2.70 -30.47 12.57
CA PHE A 154 2.90 -30.12 13.97
C PHE A 154 1.81 -29.17 14.52
N LEU A 155 1.48 -28.10 13.79
CA LEU A 155 0.42 -27.16 14.15
C LEU A 155 -0.93 -27.87 14.25
N TRP A 156 -1.27 -28.65 13.22
CA TRP A 156 -2.55 -29.35 13.17
C TRP A 156 -2.68 -30.42 14.27
N ARG A 157 -1.60 -31.13 14.58
CA ARG A 157 -1.55 -32.08 15.71
C ARG A 157 -1.82 -31.40 17.06
N ASN A 158 -1.33 -30.17 17.24
CA ASN A 158 -1.44 -29.41 18.50
C ASN A 158 -2.59 -28.39 18.50
N ARG A 159 -3.54 -28.49 17.55
CA ARG A 159 -4.62 -27.53 17.31
C ARG A 159 -5.44 -27.12 18.54
N TYR A 160 -5.72 -28.05 19.46
CA TYR A 160 -6.48 -27.76 20.68
C TYR A 160 -5.69 -26.89 21.65
N TYR A 161 -4.40 -27.15 21.84
CA TYR A 161 -3.56 -26.29 22.69
C TYR A 161 -3.39 -24.90 22.10
N CYS A 162 -3.35 -24.80 20.78
CA CYS A 162 -3.20 -23.53 20.09
C CYS A 162 -4.35 -22.55 20.36
N MET A 163 -5.50 -23.00 20.85
CA MET A 163 -6.56 -22.10 21.34
C MET A 163 -6.09 -21.24 22.54
N ASN A 164 -5.05 -21.67 23.27
CA ASN A 164 -4.40 -20.89 24.33
C ASN A 164 -3.45 -19.81 23.78
N ILE A 165 -3.17 -19.80 22.47
CA ILE A 165 -2.35 -18.83 21.76
C ILE A 165 -3.18 -18.30 20.58
N PRO A 166 -4.24 -17.50 20.81
CA PRO A 166 -5.22 -17.17 19.78
C PRO A 166 -4.61 -16.53 18.53
N GLU A 167 -3.47 -15.85 18.68
CA GLU A 167 -2.74 -15.18 17.60
C GLU A 167 -2.19 -16.13 16.53
N ILE A 168 -2.03 -17.42 16.84
CA ILE A 168 -1.48 -18.43 15.91
C ILE A 168 -2.50 -18.89 14.85
N LEU A 169 -3.78 -18.48 14.98
CA LEU A 169 -4.87 -18.91 14.11
C LEU A 169 -4.56 -18.82 12.60
N PRO A 170 -3.97 -17.72 12.06
CA PRO A 170 -3.66 -17.65 10.64
C PRO A 170 -2.74 -18.78 10.16
N LYS A 171 -1.79 -19.21 11.01
CA LYS A 171 -0.83 -20.28 10.70
C LYS A 171 -1.50 -21.66 10.75
N ILE A 172 -2.44 -21.87 11.67
CA ILE A 172 -3.24 -23.10 11.73
C ILE A 172 -4.16 -23.23 10.53
N LEU A 173 -4.81 -22.14 10.11
CA LEU A 173 -5.68 -22.15 8.94
C LEU A 173 -4.93 -22.52 7.65
N LEU A 174 -3.66 -22.13 7.54
CA LEU A 174 -2.76 -22.56 6.46
C LEU A 174 -2.28 -24.02 6.61
N ALA A 175 -2.36 -24.59 7.81
CA ALA A 175 -2.01 -25.97 8.10
C ALA A 175 -3.16 -26.96 7.84
N VAL A 176 -4.42 -26.48 7.80
CA VAL A 176 -5.60 -27.30 7.50
C VAL A 176 -5.51 -27.86 6.08
N LYS A 177 -5.79 -29.16 5.92
CA LYS A 177 -6.04 -29.75 4.61
C LYS A 177 -7.47 -29.44 4.19
N TRP A 178 -7.66 -28.34 3.47
CA TRP A 178 -8.96 -27.88 2.98
C TRP A 178 -9.67 -28.83 2.02
N ASN A 179 -8.96 -29.86 1.59
CA ASN A 179 -9.45 -30.98 0.80
C ASN A 179 -9.73 -32.24 1.61
N SER A 180 -9.91 -32.10 2.90
CA SER A 180 -10.33 -33.18 3.77
C SER A 180 -11.53 -32.67 4.53
N ARG A 181 -12.73 -33.13 4.17
CA ARG A 181 -13.95 -32.75 4.91
C ARG A 181 -13.82 -33.04 6.42
N ASP A 182 -13.06 -34.07 6.78
CA ASP A 182 -12.82 -34.46 8.18
C ASP A 182 -11.99 -33.40 8.92
N GLU A 183 -10.97 -32.81 8.27
CA GLU A 183 -10.18 -31.73 8.88
C GLU A 183 -10.95 -30.40 8.89
N VAL A 184 -11.64 -30.07 7.79
CA VAL A 184 -12.45 -28.84 7.67
C VAL A 184 -13.54 -28.80 8.73
N ALA A 185 -14.28 -29.89 8.93
CA ALA A 185 -15.33 -29.96 9.94
C ALA A 185 -14.78 -29.74 11.36
N LYS A 186 -13.62 -30.32 11.69
CA LYS A 186 -12.94 -30.09 12.98
C LYS A 186 -12.50 -28.64 13.13
N MET A 187 -11.95 -28.03 12.07
CA MET A 187 -11.53 -26.63 12.10
C MET A 187 -12.74 -25.70 12.31
N TYR A 188 -13.89 -26.00 11.73
CA TYR A 188 -15.11 -25.21 11.93
C TYR A 188 -15.58 -25.24 13.39
N CYS A 189 -15.53 -26.41 14.05
CA CYS A 189 -15.80 -26.50 15.49
C CYS A 189 -14.79 -25.69 16.31
N LEU A 190 -13.50 -25.76 15.97
CA LEU A 190 -12.46 -24.94 16.63
C LEU A 190 -12.73 -23.44 16.45
N LEU A 191 -13.07 -22.97 15.24
CA LEU A 191 -13.37 -21.56 14.96
C LEU A 191 -14.58 -21.03 15.74
N LYS A 192 -15.59 -21.89 15.95
CA LYS A 192 -16.78 -21.56 16.74
C LYS A 192 -16.40 -21.18 18.18
N GLU A 193 -15.45 -21.92 18.76
CA GLU A 193 -14.96 -21.73 20.14
C GLU A 193 -13.69 -20.87 20.25
N TRP A 194 -13.07 -20.50 19.11
CA TRP A 194 -11.78 -19.81 19.10
C TRP A 194 -11.87 -18.44 19.80
N PRO A 195 -10.94 -18.11 20.71
CA PRO A 195 -10.93 -16.81 21.37
C PRO A 195 -10.74 -15.67 20.37
N SER A 196 -11.40 -14.53 20.60
CA SER A 196 -11.26 -13.39 19.68
C SER A 196 -9.82 -12.86 19.64
N ILE A 197 -9.38 -12.45 18.46
CA ILE A 197 -8.05 -11.86 18.24
C ILE A 197 -8.15 -10.35 17.99
N ARG A 198 -7.00 -9.65 18.02
CA ARG A 198 -6.95 -8.21 17.77
C ARG A 198 -7.38 -7.87 16.33
N PRO A 199 -8.01 -6.70 16.09
CA PRO A 199 -8.42 -6.30 14.74
C PRO A 199 -7.30 -6.37 13.70
N GLU A 200 -6.09 -5.94 14.05
CA GLU A 200 -4.93 -5.97 13.15
C GLU A 200 -4.53 -7.37 12.71
N GLN A 201 -4.80 -8.38 13.54
CA GLN A 201 -4.57 -9.79 13.22
C GLN A 201 -5.76 -10.39 12.47
N ALA A 202 -6.99 -10.01 12.85
CA ALA A 202 -8.20 -10.42 12.15
C ALA A 202 -8.22 -9.96 10.68
N MET A 203 -7.61 -8.81 10.37
CA MET A 203 -7.50 -8.32 9.00
C MET A 203 -6.67 -9.25 8.08
N GLU A 204 -5.70 -9.99 8.61
CA GLU A 204 -4.96 -11.03 7.85
C GLU A 204 -5.91 -12.05 7.25
N LEU A 205 -6.91 -12.47 8.04
CA LEU A 205 -7.91 -13.48 7.69
C LEU A 205 -8.93 -13.00 6.63
N LEU A 206 -8.79 -11.77 6.13
CA LEU A 206 -9.61 -11.19 5.06
C LEU A 206 -8.84 -11.04 3.75
N ASP A 207 -7.56 -11.41 3.67
CA ASP A 207 -6.80 -11.40 2.43
C ASP A 207 -7.16 -12.60 1.52
N CYS A 208 -6.47 -12.72 0.37
CA CYS A 208 -6.73 -13.77 -0.61
C CYS A 208 -6.33 -15.18 -0.17
N ASN A 209 -5.55 -15.35 0.91
CA ASN A 209 -5.16 -16.67 1.43
C ASN A 209 -6.28 -17.36 2.21
N TYR A 210 -7.28 -16.61 2.67
CA TYR A 210 -8.36 -17.09 3.52
C TYR A 210 -9.73 -16.91 2.85
N PRO A 211 -10.08 -17.73 1.84
CA PRO A 211 -11.36 -17.63 1.13
C PRO A 211 -12.55 -18.23 1.89
N ASP A 212 -12.29 -19.01 2.95
CA ASP A 212 -13.32 -19.75 3.68
C ASP A 212 -14.33 -18.82 4.39
N PRO A 213 -15.65 -19.01 4.19
CA PRO A 213 -16.67 -18.14 4.79
C PRO A 213 -16.69 -18.15 6.32
N MET A 214 -16.38 -19.27 6.98
CA MET A 214 -16.38 -19.36 8.44
C MET A 214 -15.18 -18.62 9.04
N VAL A 215 -14.03 -18.71 8.39
CA VAL A 215 -12.83 -17.90 8.72
C VAL A 215 -13.12 -16.41 8.57
N ARG A 216 -13.68 -15.99 7.43
CA ARG A 216 -14.01 -14.58 7.18
C ARG A 216 -15.07 -14.06 8.14
N HIS A 217 -16.07 -14.88 8.47
CA HIS A 217 -17.08 -14.54 9.48
C HIS A 217 -16.44 -14.32 10.86
N PHE A 218 -15.52 -15.20 11.27
CA PHE A 218 -14.75 -15.03 12.52
C PHE A 218 -13.97 -13.71 12.52
N ALA A 219 -13.32 -13.37 11.41
CA ALA A 219 -12.57 -12.13 11.26
C ALA A 219 -13.47 -10.90 11.44
N VAL A 220 -14.60 -10.86 10.73
CA VAL A 220 -15.59 -9.77 10.84
C VAL A 220 -16.17 -9.66 12.25
N ARG A 221 -16.40 -10.78 12.94
CA ARG A 221 -16.83 -10.79 14.36
C ARG A 221 -15.80 -10.12 15.27
N CYS A 222 -14.50 -10.33 15.02
CA CYS A 222 -13.44 -9.65 15.76
C CYS A 222 -13.41 -8.15 15.45
N LEU A 223 -13.60 -7.75 14.18
CA LEU A 223 -13.70 -6.35 13.79
C LEU A 223 -14.90 -5.66 14.43
N ASP A 224 -16.10 -6.24 14.37
CA ASP A 224 -17.32 -5.65 14.94
C ASP A 224 -17.21 -5.46 16.46
N LYS A 225 -16.48 -6.35 17.14
CA LYS A 225 -16.29 -6.29 18.59
C LYS A 225 -15.19 -5.32 19.05
N TYR A 226 -14.07 -5.22 18.32
CA TYR A 226 -12.87 -4.53 18.82
C TYR A 226 -12.36 -3.38 17.93
N LEU A 227 -12.79 -3.27 16.67
CA LEU A 227 -12.33 -2.20 15.78
C LEU A 227 -13.11 -0.90 16.05
N THR A 228 -12.39 0.09 16.57
CA THR A 228 -12.95 1.43 16.78
C THR A 228 -13.17 2.16 15.46
N ASP A 229 -14.07 3.15 15.43
CA ASP A 229 -14.34 3.93 14.22
C ASP A 229 -13.12 4.74 13.72
N ASP A 230 -12.21 5.13 14.62
CA ASP A 230 -10.94 5.78 14.27
C ASP A 230 -10.00 4.81 13.53
N LYS A 231 -9.82 3.60 14.07
CA LYS A 231 -9.04 2.54 13.43
C LYS A 231 -9.68 2.02 12.14
N LEU A 232 -11.01 1.92 12.11
CA LEU A 232 -11.76 1.61 10.89
C LEU A 232 -11.50 2.67 9.82
N SER A 233 -11.56 3.97 10.16
CA SER A 233 -11.20 5.04 9.23
C SER A 233 -9.74 4.94 8.76
N GLN A 234 -8.84 4.49 9.64
CA GLN A 234 -7.42 4.28 9.32
C GLN A 234 -7.18 3.08 8.38
N TYR A 235 -8.01 2.03 8.40
CA TYR A 235 -7.85 0.81 7.57
C TYR A 235 -8.92 0.66 6.48
N LEU A 236 -9.75 1.68 6.26
CA LEU A 236 -10.91 1.61 5.38
C LEU A 236 -10.55 1.26 3.94
N ILE A 237 -9.41 1.75 3.45
CA ILE A 237 -8.93 1.47 2.09
C ILE A 237 -8.76 -0.05 1.90
N GLN A 238 -8.04 -0.72 2.81
CA GLN A 238 -7.83 -2.16 2.77
C GLN A 238 -9.14 -2.93 2.91
N LEU A 239 -10.01 -2.51 3.82
CA LEU A 239 -11.30 -3.16 4.05
C LEU A 239 -12.23 -3.06 2.83
N VAL A 240 -12.17 -1.97 2.05
CA VAL A 240 -12.87 -1.86 0.76
C VAL A 240 -12.20 -2.76 -0.29
N GLN A 241 -10.87 -2.86 -0.32
CA GLN A 241 -10.17 -3.73 -1.28
C GLN A 241 -10.49 -5.22 -1.08
N VAL A 242 -10.52 -5.71 0.16
CA VAL A 242 -10.79 -7.13 0.42
C VAL A 242 -12.22 -7.56 0.12
N LEU A 243 -13.15 -6.62 -0.12
CA LEU A 243 -14.48 -6.93 -0.68
C LEU A 243 -14.40 -7.59 -2.06
N LYS A 244 -13.28 -7.41 -2.78
CA LYS A 244 -13.03 -8.02 -4.08
C LYS A 244 -12.76 -9.52 -3.99
N TYR A 245 -12.32 -10.00 -2.81
CA TYR A 245 -12.06 -11.41 -2.54
C TYR A 245 -13.29 -12.15 -1.98
N GLU A 246 -14.36 -11.42 -1.63
CA GLU A 246 -15.59 -12.04 -1.14
C GLU A 246 -16.28 -12.83 -2.26
N GLN A 247 -16.61 -14.10 -1.99
CA GLN A 247 -17.20 -15.01 -2.99
C GLN A 247 -18.56 -14.51 -3.52
N TYR A 248 -19.36 -13.89 -2.64
CA TYR A 248 -20.73 -13.46 -2.95
C TYR A 248 -20.95 -11.99 -2.63
N LEU A 249 -21.97 -11.40 -3.26
CA LEU A 249 -22.34 -9.99 -3.07
C LEU A 249 -22.77 -9.70 -1.63
N ASP A 250 -23.58 -10.58 -1.06
CA ASP A 250 -24.00 -10.51 0.33
C ASP A 250 -23.08 -11.35 1.21
N ASN A 251 -22.45 -10.72 2.19
CA ASN A 251 -21.53 -11.35 3.12
C ASN A 251 -21.38 -10.50 4.40
N PRO A 252 -20.82 -11.05 5.49
CA PRO A 252 -20.67 -10.34 6.76
C PRO A 252 -19.86 -9.04 6.65
N LEU A 253 -18.80 -9.02 5.84
CA LEU A 253 -17.92 -7.85 5.71
C LEU A 253 -18.64 -6.68 5.04
N VAL A 254 -19.37 -6.92 3.95
CA VAL A 254 -20.21 -5.90 3.29
C VAL A 254 -21.24 -5.33 4.27
N ARG A 255 -21.93 -6.19 5.03
CA ARG A 255 -22.93 -5.77 6.01
C ARG A 255 -22.31 -4.93 7.13
N PHE A 256 -21.14 -5.33 7.64
CA PHE A 256 -20.39 -4.58 8.65
C PHE A 256 -20.00 -3.19 8.14
N LEU A 257 -19.36 -3.10 6.97
CA LEU A 257 -18.91 -1.83 6.41
C LEU A 257 -20.08 -0.90 6.07
N LEU A 258 -21.15 -1.44 5.48
CA LEU A 258 -22.35 -0.66 5.17
C LEU A 258 -23.01 -0.12 6.46
N LYS A 259 -23.14 -0.97 7.50
CA LYS A 259 -23.65 -0.54 8.81
C LYS A 259 -22.82 0.61 9.37
N LYS A 260 -21.48 0.45 9.42
CA LYS A 260 -20.56 1.48 9.92
C LYS A 260 -20.61 2.78 9.12
N ALA A 261 -20.66 2.69 7.79
CA ALA A 261 -20.79 3.82 6.88
C ALA A 261 -22.11 4.61 7.09
N LEU A 262 -23.20 3.90 7.39
CA LEU A 262 -24.51 4.52 7.66
C LEU A 262 -24.62 5.10 9.08
N THR A 263 -23.88 4.57 10.05
CA THR A 263 -23.90 5.07 11.44
C THR A 263 -22.87 6.18 11.71
N ASN A 264 -21.88 6.36 10.84
CA ASN A 264 -20.85 7.38 10.98
C ASN A 264 -20.59 8.05 9.63
N GLN A 265 -21.05 9.31 9.50
CA GLN A 265 -20.98 10.06 8.25
C GLN A 265 -19.54 10.25 7.73
N ARG A 266 -18.53 10.34 8.61
CA ARG A 266 -17.12 10.45 8.19
C ARG A 266 -16.66 9.17 7.51
N ILE A 267 -17.00 8.00 8.08
CA ILE A 267 -16.72 6.71 7.45
C ILE A 267 -17.52 6.59 6.15
N GLY A 268 -18.81 6.93 6.18
CA GLY A 268 -19.68 6.89 5.00
C GLY A 268 -19.18 7.74 3.83
N HIS A 269 -18.63 8.92 4.11
CA HIS A 269 -18.03 9.80 3.12
C HIS A 269 -16.87 9.12 2.37
N PHE A 270 -15.89 8.58 3.10
CA PHE A 270 -14.74 7.92 2.46
C PHE A 270 -15.12 6.57 1.86
N PHE A 271 -16.06 5.83 2.46
CA PHE A 271 -16.63 4.62 1.90
C PHE A 271 -17.26 4.87 0.52
N PHE A 272 -18.04 5.94 0.38
CA PHE A 272 -18.58 6.36 -0.90
C PHE A 272 -17.48 6.63 -1.93
N TRP A 273 -16.47 7.44 -1.58
CA TRP A 273 -15.41 7.81 -2.51
C TRP A 273 -14.52 6.63 -2.92
N HIS A 274 -14.18 5.74 -2.00
CA HIS A 274 -13.39 4.54 -2.30
C HIS A 274 -14.12 3.56 -3.23
N LEU A 275 -15.45 3.41 -3.08
CA LEU A 275 -16.24 2.61 -4.01
C LEU A 275 -16.42 3.33 -5.35
N LYS A 276 -16.77 4.62 -5.33
CA LYS A 276 -17.01 5.42 -6.54
C LYS A 276 -15.77 5.50 -7.42
N SER A 277 -14.58 5.64 -6.82
CA SER A 277 -13.32 5.74 -7.56
C SER A 277 -13.04 4.51 -8.43
N GLU A 278 -13.60 3.35 -8.07
CA GLU A 278 -13.40 2.10 -8.79
C GLU A 278 -14.54 1.69 -9.72
N MET A 279 -15.58 2.51 -9.87
CA MET A 279 -16.73 2.20 -10.72
C MET A 279 -16.39 2.07 -12.22
N HIS A 280 -15.27 2.65 -12.66
CA HIS A 280 -14.76 2.47 -14.02
C HIS A 280 -14.25 1.03 -14.27
N ASN A 281 -13.79 0.34 -13.21
CA ASN A 281 -13.27 -1.02 -13.29
C ASN A 281 -14.41 -2.04 -13.40
N LYS A 282 -14.52 -2.67 -14.58
CA LYS A 282 -15.60 -3.62 -14.89
C LYS A 282 -15.58 -4.88 -14.04
N THR A 283 -14.43 -5.27 -13.46
CA THR A 283 -14.34 -6.45 -12.58
C THR A 283 -15.12 -6.27 -11.27
N VAL A 284 -15.31 -5.02 -10.81
CA VAL A 284 -15.95 -4.71 -9.52
C VAL A 284 -17.18 -3.83 -9.64
N SER A 285 -17.40 -3.21 -10.79
CA SER A 285 -18.47 -2.22 -11.02
C SER A 285 -19.88 -2.70 -10.59
N GLN A 286 -20.22 -3.97 -10.79
CA GLN A 286 -21.51 -4.50 -10.35
C GLN A 286 -21.61 -4.55 -8.82
N ARG A 287 -20.60 -5.13 -8.15
CA ARG A 287 -20.56 -5.26 -6.68
C ARG A 287 -20.57 -3.89 -6.02
N PHE A 288 -19.68 -3.00 -6.46
CA PHE A 288 -19.55 -1.66 -5.88
C PHE A 288 -20.74 -0.78 -6.23
N GLY A 289 -21.33 -0.94 -7.42
CA GLY A 289 -22.55 -0.25 -7.81
C GLY A 289 -23.75 -0.58 -6.92
N LEU A 290 -24.00 -1.88 -6.68
CA LEU A 290 -25.07 -2.33 -5.77
C LEU A 290 -24.83 -1.86 -4.33
N LEU A 291 -23.58 -1.85 -3.87
CA LEU A 291 -23.23 -1.39 -2.54
C LEU A 291 -23.39 0.13 -2.38
N LEU A 292 -22.96 0.91 -3.38
CA LEU A 292 -23.19 2.35 -3.45
C LEU A 292 -24.68 2.67 -3.48
N GLU A 293 -25.48 1.91 -4.23
CA GLU A 293 -26.93 2.06 -4.26
C GLU A 293 -27.53 1.86 -2.86
N ALA A 294 -27.18 0.78 -2.16
CA ALA A 294 -27.63 0.52 -0.80
C ALA A 294 -27.25 1.65 0.17
N TYR A 295 -26.02 2.16 0.09
CA TYR A 295 -25.56 3.29 0.89
C TYR A 295 -26.34 4.57 0.56
N CYS A 296 -26.46 4.94 -0.71
CA CYS A 296 -27.13 6.18 -1.14
C CYS A 296 -28.63 6.19 -0.80
N ARG A 297 -29.27 5.01 -0.76
CA ARG A 297 -30.67 4.87 -0.34
C ARG A 297 -30.87 5.16 1.15
N ALA A 298 -29.84 5.00 1.99
CA ALA A 298 -29.96 5.09 3.44
C ALA A 298 -29.13 6.21 4.10
N CYS A 299 -28.20 6.87 3.39
CA CYS A 299 -27.33 7.91 3.96
C CYS A 299 -28.04 9.26 4.21
N GLY A 300 -29.34 9.35 3.94
CA GLY A 300 -30.18 10.51 4.26
C GLY A 300 -29.83 11.75 3.44
N MET A 301 -29.85 12.93 4.08
CA MET A 301 -29.55 14.21 3.41
C MET A 301 -28.12 14.31 2.91
N TYR A 302 -27.21 13.45 3.41
CA TYR A 302 -25.82 13.46 2.97
C TYR A 302 -25.66 13.16 1.48
N LEU A 303 -26.60 12.42 0.88
CA LEU A 303 -26.66 12.20 -0.57
C LEU A 303 -26.64 13.51 -1.38
N LYS A 304 -27.29 14.58 -0.89
CA LYS A 304 -27.29 15.89 -1.56
C LYS A 304 -25.90 16.52 -1.55
N HIS A 305 -25.17 16.41 -0.44
CA HIS A 305 -23.79 16.90 -0.34
C HIS A 305 -22.85 16.11 -1.26
N LEU A 306 -22.98 14.78 -1.29
CA LEU A 306 -22.24 13.92 -2.20
C LEU A 306 -22.54 14.27 -3.66
N SER A 307 -23.81 14.48 -4.02
CA SER A 307 -24.21 14.86 -5.39
C SER A 307 -23.54 16.16 -5.83
N ARG A 308 -23.49 17.18 -4.95
CA ARG A 308 -22.79 18.44 -5.25
C ARG A 308 -21.28 18.25 -5.41
N GLN A 309 -20.67 17.38 -4.59
CA GLN A 309 -19.25 17.05 -4.78
C GLN A 309 -19.02 16.35 -6.13
N VAL A 310 -19.88 15.40 -6.51
CA VAL A 310 -19.77 14.70 -7.80
C VAL A 310 -19.90 15.67 -8.97
N GLU A 311 -20.90 16.56 -8.94
CA GLU A 311 -21.09 17.60 -9.96
C GLU A 311 -19.86 18.51 -10.08
N ALA A 312 -19.30 18.97 -8.95
CA ALA A 312 -18.07 19.76 -8.92
C ALA A 312 -16.90 19.01 -9.59
N MET A 313 -16.74 17.72 -9.28
CA MET A 313 -15.66 16.91 -9.85
C MET A 313 -15.85 16.68 -11.35
N GLU A 314 -17.08 16.45 -11.82
CA GLU A 314 -17.39 16.32 -13.25
C GLU A 314 -17.05 17.59 -14.04
N LYS A 315 -17.32 18.78 -13.48
CA LYS A 315 -16.89 20.06 -14.07
C LYS A 315 -15.36 20.15 -14.18
N LEU A 316 -14.62 19.75 -13.15
CA LEU A 316 -13.15 19.76 -13.18
C LEU A 316 -12.57 18.73 -14.17
N ILE A 317 -13.18 17.56 -14.29
CA ILE A 317 -12.80 16.53 -15.29
C ILE A 317 -12.94 17.12 -16.69
N ASN A 318 -14.14 17.60 -17.05
CA ASN A 318 -14.42 18.16 -18.37
C ASN A 318 -13.49 19.34 -18.72
N LEU A 319 -13.26 20.25 -17.75
CA LEU A 319 -12.37 21.39 -17.93
C LEU A 319 -10.93 20.96 -18.21
N THR A 320 -10.44 19.97 -17.47
CA THR A 320 -9.07 19.47 -17.65
C THR A 320 -8.91 18.60 -18.90
N ASP A 321 -9.96 17.90 -19.34
CA ASP A 321 -9.96 17.21 -20.64
C ASP A 321 -9.79 18.18 -21.80
N ILE A 322 -10.55 19.27 -21.83
CA ILE A 322 -10.41 20.31 -22.87
C ILE A 322 -9.00 20.92 -22.85
N LEU A 323 -8.47 21.22 -21.66
CA LEU A 323 -7.11 21.76 -21.51
C LEU A 323 -6.03 20.81 -22.06
N LYS A 324 -6.24 19.50 -21.95
CA LYS A 324 -5.27 18.47 -22.35
C LYS A 324 -5.40 18.01 -23.79
N GLN A 325 -6.61 18.08 -24.36
CA GLN A 325 -6.89 17.62 -25.71
C GLN A 325 -6.82 18.80 -26.68
N GLU A 326 -7.60 19.85 -26.44
CA GLU A 326 -7.76 20.95 -27.39
C GLU A 326 -6.76 22.09 -27.17
N LYS A 327 -6.33 22.32 -25.92
CA LYS A 327 -5.45 23.45 -25.56
C LYS A 327 -4.03 23.01 -25.17
N LYS A 328 -3.63 21.79 -25.53
CA LYS A 328 -2.35 21.20 -25.13
C LYS A 328 -1.14 22.02 -25.55
N ASP A 329 -1.12 22.46 -26.79
CA ASP A 329 0.04 23.12 -27.42
C ASP A 329 0.01 24.65 -27.26
N GLU A 330 -1.05 25.17 -26.65
CA GLU A 330 -1.19 26.59 -26.36
C GLU A 330 -0.22 27.05 -25.29
N THR A 331 0.14 28.34 -25.32
CA THR A 331 0.99 28.92 -24.26
C THR A 331 0.26 28.92 -22.91
N GLN A 332 1.02 28.88 -21.81
CA GLN A 332 0.47 28.95 -20.45
C GLN A 332 -0.47 30.14 -20.26
N LYS A 333 -0.17 31.29 -20.88
CA LYS A 333 -1.00 32.51 -20.81
C LYS A 333 -2.37 32.31 -21.46
N VAL A 334 -2.43 31.63 -22.60
CA VAL A 334 -3.68 31.32 -23.31
C VAL A 334 -4.49 30.29 -22.52
N GLN A 335 -3.84 29.24 -22.00
CA GLN A 335 -4.50 28.24 -21.17
C GLN A 335 -5.06 28.84 -19.87
N MET A 336 -4.31 29.72 -19.21
CA MET A 336 -4.78 30.43 -18.02
C MET A 336 -5.98 31.34 -18.31
N ARG A 337 -5.98 32.04 -19.44
CA ARG A 337 -7.13 32.84 -19.87
C ARG A 337 -8.36 31.95 -20.08
N PHE A 338 -8.20 30.83 -20.78
CA PHE A 338 -9.27 29.86 -20.98
C PHE A 338 -9.79 29.30 -19.65
N LEU A 339 -8.90 28.92 -18.71
CA LEU A 339 -9.28 28.45 -17.38
C LEU A 339 -10.19 29.47 -16.68
N VAL A 340 -9.74 30.72 -16.59
CA VAL A 340 -10.49 31.79 -15.93
C VAL A 340 -11.83 32.04 -16.63
N ASP A 341 -11.85 32.09 -17.96
CA ASP A 341 -13.08 32.35 -18.73
C ASP A 341 -14.09 31.20 -18.56
N GLN A 342 -13.65 29.93 -18.54
CA GLN A 342 -14.53 28.80 -18.29
C GLN A 342 -15.05 28.78 -16.85
N MET A 343 -14.17 28.97 -15.85
CA MET A 343 -14.57 28.92 -14.45
C MET A 343 -15.49 30.08 -14.05
N LYS A 344 -15.50 31.19 -14.81
CA LYS A 344 -16.44 32.32 -14.62
C LYS A 344 -17.85 32.05 -15.16
N ARG A 345 -18.05 30.99 -15.94
CA ARG A 345 -19.39 30.68 -16.46
C ARG A 345 -20.35 30.35 -15.31
N PRO A 346 -21.63 30.75 -15.37
CA PRO A 346 -22.59 30.51 -14.30
C PRO A 346 -22.67 29.03 -13.88
N ASP A 347 -22.70 28.13 -14.86
CA ASP A 347 -22.78 26.68 -14.62
C ASP A 347 -21.54 26.08 -13.93
N TYR A 348 -20.37 26.73 -14.04
CA TYR A 348 -19.16 26.32 -13.32
C TYR A 348 -19.10 26.94 -11.93
N MET A 349 -19.48 28.21 -11.79
CA MET A 349 -19.51 28.91 -10.51
C MET A 349 -20.46 28.24 -9.52
N ASP A 350 -21.67 27.88 -9.96
CA ASP A 350 -22.69 27.24 -9.12
C ASP A 350 -22.24 25.84 -8.64
N ALA A 351 -21.60 25.08 -9.53
CA ALA A 351 -21.13 23.73 -9.26
C ALA A 351 -19.85 23.71 -8.38
N LEU A 352 -18.92 24.63 -8.62
CA LEU A 352 -17.60 24.65 -7.96
C LEU A 352 -17.55 25.51 -6.68
N GLN A 353 -18.68 25.94 -6.13
CA GLN A 353 -18.70 26.76 -4.91
C GLN A 353 -19.73 26.25 -3.90
N ASN A 354 -19.54 26.60 -2.63
CA ASN A 354 -20.46 26.33 -1.52
C ASN A 354 -20.74 24.83 -1.28
N PHE A 355 -19.75 23.96 -1.42
CA PHE A 355 -19.87 22.52 -1.18
C PHE A 355 -18.83 22.02 -0.16
N THR A 356 -18.96 20.79 0.33
CA THR A 356 -17.98 20.23 1.29
C THR A 356 -16.81 19.58 0.56
N SER A 357 -15.59 19.74 1.10
CA SER A 357 -14.39 19.17 0.48
C SER A 357 -14.42 17.63 0.50
N PRO A 358 -14.16 16.95 -0.64
CA PRO A 358 -14.01 15.50 -0.64
C PRO A 358 -12.80 15.00 0.17
N LEU A 359 -11.74 15.80 0.32
CA LEU A 359 -10.58 15.43 1.15
C LEU A 359 -10.90 15.41 2.65
N ASN A 360 -11.75 16.35 3.10
CA ASN A 360 -12.21 16.42 4.47
C ASN A 360 -13.63 17.04 4.51
N PRO A 361 -14.68 16.26 4.78
CA PRO A 361 -16.05 16.75 4.72
C PRO A 361 -16.38 17.77 5.82
N ALA A 362 -15.51 17.96 6.81
CA ALA A 362 -15.63 19.03 7.80
C ALA A 362 -15.19 20.41 7.25
N HIS A 363 -14.50 20.45 6.10
CA HIS A 363 -14.11 21.70 5.45
C HIS A 363 -15.15 22.09 4.40
N GLN A 364 -15.72 23.28 4.55
CA GLN A 364 -16.58 23.88 3.53
C GLN A 364 -15.73 24.66 2.53
N LEU A 365 -16.04 24.50 1.25
CA LEU A 365 -15.45 25.22 0.13
C LEU A 365 -16.46 26.28 -0.28
N GLY A 366 -16.21 27.54 0.10
CA GLY A 366 -17.07 28.70 -0.16
C GLY A 366 -16.90 29.23 -1.58
N ASN A 367 -16.72 30.54 -1.72
CA ASN A 367 -16.47 31.17 -3.01
C ASN A 367 -15.07 30.82 -3.54
N LEU A 368 -14.95 30.65 -4.85
CA LEU A 368 -13.68 30.36 -5.49
C LEU A 368 -12.88 31.65 -5.72
N ARG A 369 -11.62 31.66 -5.27
CA ARG A 369 -10.67 32.75 -5.50
C ARG A 369 -9.97 32.58 -6.84
N LEU A 370 -10.66 32.95 -7.91
CA LEU A 370 -10.19 32.78 -9.29
C LEU A 370 -8.81 33.39 -9.54
N ASP A 371 -8.51 34.55 -8.93
CA ASP A 371 -7.23 35.25 -9.10
C ASP A 371 -6.04 34.47 -8.50
N GLU A 372 -6.30 33.55 -7.58
CA GLU A 372 -5.31 32.67 -6.95
C GLU A 372 -5.30 31.25 -7.55
N CYS A 373 -6.25 30.93 -8.44
CA CYS A 373 -6.30 29.66 -9.15
C CYS A 373 -5.30 29.64 -10.30
N ARG A 374 -4.64 28.49 -10.53
CA ARG A 374 -3.64 28.37 -11.61
C ARG A 374 -3.47 26.95 -12.12
N ILE A 375 -3.04 26.84 -13.37
CA ILE A 375 -2.52 25.59 -13.94
C ILE A 375 -1.06 25.48 -13.50
N MET A 376 -0.68 24.39 -12.83
CA MET A 376 0.71 24.19 -12.41
C MET A 376 1.59 23.80 -13.62
N SER A 377 2.87 24.16 -13.57
CA SER A 377 3.83 23.94 -14.66
C SER A 377 4.37 22.51 -14.77
N SER A 378 3.88 21.57 -13.95
CA SER A 378 4.33 20.17 -13.99
C SER A 378 3.81 19.46 -15.24
N ALA A 379 4.44 18.33 -15.60
CA ALA A 379 4.12 17.58 -16.81
C ALA A 379 2.64 17.17 -16.95
N LYS A 380 1.97 16.92 -15.82
CA LYS A 380 0.55 16.51 -15.77
C LYS A 380 -0.42 17.70 -15.70
N ARG A 381 0.08 18.94 -15.61
CA ARG A 381 -0.68 20.20 -15.54
C ARG A 381 -1.87 20.18 -14.57
N PRO A 382 -1.67 19.83 -13.29
CA PRO A 382 -2.73 19.82 -12.30
C PRO A 382 -3.24 21.25 -12.04
N LEU A 383 -4.49 21.36 -11.59
CA LEU A 383 -5.11 22.64 -11.24
C LEU A 383 -4.87 22.92 -9.76
N TRP A 384 -4.30 24.07 -9.47
CA TRP A 384 -4.24 24.64 -8.14
C TRP A 384 -5.49 25.49 -7.92
N LEU A 385 -6.32 25.09 -6.97
CA LEU A 385 -7.62 25.68 -6.70
C LEU A 385 -7.67 26.24 -5.28
N ASN A 386 -8.27 27.43 -5.13
CA ASN A 386 -8.37 28.13 -3.86
C ASN A 386 -9.80 28.57 -3.59
N TRP A 387 -10.36 28.16 -2.45
CA TRP A 387 -11.67 28.57 -1.97
C TRP A 387 -11.58 29.39 -0.70
N GLU A 388 -12.54 30.26 -0.48
CA GLU A 388 -12.81 30.87 0.82
C GLU A 388 -13.32 29.82 1.80
N ASN A 389 -12.92 29.95 3.06
CA ASN A 389 -13.51 29.18 4.15
C ASN A 389 -14.70 30.00 4.72
N PRO A 390 -15.96 29.58 4.50
CA PRO A 390 -17.14 30.33 4.93
C PRO A 390 -17.40 30.26 6.44
N ASP A 391 -16.59 29.54 7.21
CA ASP A 391 -16.72 29.45 8.67
C ASP A 391 -16.52 30.83 9.32
N ILE A 392 -17.41 31.19 10.25
CA ILE A 392 -17.39 32.48 10.96
C ILE A 392 -16.07 32.68 11.71
N MET A 393 -15.47 31.59 12.20
CA MET A 393 -14.19 31.56 12.92
C MET A 393 -13.01 31.20 12.00
N SER A 394 -13.16 31.35 10.68
CA SER A 394 -12.11 31.05 9.70
C SER A 394 -10.80 31.80 9.93
N GLU A 395 -10.83 32.98 10.58
CA GLU A 395 -9.65 33.77 10.92
C GLU A 395 -8.88 33.21 12.14
N LEU A 396 -9.56 32.47 13.03
CA LEU A 396 -8.99 31.85 14.22
C LEU A 396 -8.37 30.48 13.92
N ARG A 397 -8.94 29.75 12.95
CA ARG A 397 -8.24 28.63 12.32
C ARG A 397 -7.18 29.24 11.40
N SER A 398 -5.95 28.74 11.35
CA SER A 398 -4.85 29.32 10.57
C SER A 398 -5.06 29.38 9.03
N SER A 399 -6.29 29.37 8.52
CA SER A 399 -6.61 29.57 7.12
C SER A 399 -8.04 30.11 6.88
N SER A 400 -8.12 31.36 6.43
CA SER A 400 -9.31 31.97 5.79
C SER A 400 -9.69 31.35 4.45
N THR A 401 -8.88 30.41 3.96
CA THR A 401 -9.04 29.76 2.66
C THR A 401 -8.88 28.24 2.79
N VAL A 402 -9.21 27.50 1.73
CA VAL A 402 -8.93 26.08 1.56
C VAL A 402 -8.27 25.88 0.20
N LEU A 403 -7.09 25.25 0.19
CA LEU A 403 -6.27 25.05 -0.99
C LEU A 403 -6.21 23.57 -1.36
N ILE A 404 -6.51 23.25 -2.61
CA ILE A 404 -6.50 21.87 -3.13
C ILE A 404 -5.82 21.86 -4.49
N VAL A 405 -4.99 20.84 -4.72
CA VAL A 405 -4.52 20.49 -6.05
C VAL A 405 -5.43 19.43 -6.63
N TYR A 406 -6.08 19.73 -7.74
CA TYR A 406 -6.81 18.76 -8.54
C TYR A 406 -5.87 18.15 -9.59
N VAL A 407 -5.76 16.83 -9.59
CA VAL A 407 -4.90 16.07 -10.49
C VAL A 407 -5.77 15.19 -11.36
N HIS A 408 -5.44 15.15 -12.66
CA HIS A 408 -6.06 14.27 -13.63
C HIS A 408 -4.92 13.68 -14.48
N VAL A 409 -5.03 12.42 -14.89
CA VAL A 409 -4.05 11.54 -15.56
C VAL A 409 -2.88 11.05 -14.70
N LEU A 410 -3.11 10.97 -13.39
CA LEU A 410 -2.22 10.32 -12.44
C LEU A 410 -3.04 9.38 -11.57
N ASP A 411 -2.60 8.12 -11.47
CA ASP A 411 -3.13 7.20 -10.47
C ASP A 411 -2.63 7.65 -9.10
N LEU A 412 -3.56 8.03 -8.22
CA LEU A 412 -3.25 8.49 -6.86
C LEU A 412 -3.38 7.38 -5.82
N ARG A 413 -3.68 6.14 -6.23
CA ARG A 413 -3.80 5.01 -5.29
C ARG A 413 -2.48 4.72 -4.58
N GLN A 414 -1.35 4.84 -5.28
CA GLN A 414 -0.01 4.70 -4.70
C GLN A 414 0.25 5.77 -3.63
N ASP A 415 -0.03 7.04 -3.94
CA ASP A 415 0.12 8.14 -2.99
C ASP A 415 -0.80 7.99 -1.78
N MET A 416 -2.06 7.61 -1.99
CA MET A 416 -3.02 7.35 -0.90
C MET A 416 -2.52 6.26 0.05
N LEU A 417 -2.08 5.12 -0.49
CA LEU A 417 -1.56 4.02 0.33
C LEU A 417 -0.31 4.47 1.08
N THR A 418 0.63 5.13 0.41
CA THR A 418 1.88 5.61 1.04
C THR A 418 1.60 6.58 2.18
N LEU A 419 0.72 7.56 1.98
CA LEU A 419 0.31 8.53 3.00
C LEU A 419 -0.40 7.87 4.18
N GLN A 420 -1.26 6.88 3.91
CA GLN A 420 -1.91 6.08 4.95
C GLN A 420 -0.87 5.31 5.78
N ILE A 421 0.11 4.67 5.13
CA ILE A 421 1.18 3.95 5.81
C ILE A 421 2.06 4.90 6.63
N ILE A 422 2.42 6.06 6.11
CA ILE A 422 3.15 7.11 6.85
C ILE A 422 2.37 7.53 8.10
N LYS A 423 1.05 7.71 7.99
CA LYS A 423 0.19 8.02 9.14
C LYS A 423 0.18 6.90 10.19
N ILE A 424 0.19 5.64 9.76
CA ILE A 424 0.27 4.49 10.67
C ILE A 424 1.64 4.45 11.37
N MET A 425 2.74 4.70 10.64
CA MET A 425 4.08 4.80 11.21
C MET A 425 4.17 5.89 12.28
N GLU A 426 3.66 7.09 11.98
CA GLU A 426 3.61 8.20 12.95
C GLU A 426 2.84 7.83 14.21
N ASN A 427 1.67 7.21 14.08
CA ASN A 427 0.90 6.77 15.24
C ASN A 427 1.65 5.74 16.11
N ILE A 428 2.40 4.82 15.47
CA ILE A 428 3.24 3.84 16.18
C ILE A 428 4.35 4.57 16.95
N TRP A 429 5.06 5.49 16.30
CA TRP A 429 6.14 6.26 16.94
C TRP A 429 5.62 7.11 18.10
N GLN A 430 4.52 7.83 17.92
CA GLN A 430 3.90 8.62 18.99
C GLN A 430 3.49 7.76 20.20
N ASN A 431 2.91 6.58 19.97
CA ASN A 431 2.54 5.65 21.04
C ASN A 431 3.76 5.10 21.80
N GLN A 432 4.95 5.07 21.19
CA GLN A 432 6.21 4.72 21.83
C GLN A 432 6.96 5.95 22.40
N GLY A 433 6.33 7.11 22.45
CA GLY A 433 6.92 8.35 22.97
C GLY A 433 7.93 9.02 22.04
N LEU A 434 7.95 8.63 20.76
CA LEU A 434 8.83 9.19 19.74
C LEU A 434 8.03 10.12 18.81
N ASP A 435 8.11 11.43 19.07
CA ASP A 435 7.46 12.44 18.23
C ASP A 435 8.37 12.81 17.04
N LEU A 436 8.08 12.21 15.88
CA LEU A 436 8.79 12.46 14.62
C LEU A 436 8.09 13.47 13.71
N ARG A 437 6.87 13.91 14.05
CA ARG A 437 6.18 15.02 13.36
C ARG A 437 6.02 14.79 11.85
N MET A 438 5.62 13.59 11.44
CA MET A 438 5.31 13.33 10.03
C MET A 438 4.13 14.16 9.54
N LEU A 439 4.06 14.42 8.23
CA LEU A 439 2.99 15.20 7.60
C LEU A 439 2.30 14.37 6.49
N PRO A 440 1.39 13.44 6.84
CA PRO A 440 0.57 12.73 5.88
C PRO A 440 -0.61 13.62 5.43
N TYR A 441 -0.36 14.48 4.43
CA TYR A 441 -1.39 15.36 3.85
C TYR A 441 -2.51 14.56 3.19
N GLY A 442 -3.70 15.17 3.04
CA GLY A 442 -4.85 14.55 2.40
C GLY A 442 -4.59 14.24 0.92
N CYS A 443 -4.88 13.00 0.52
CA CYS A 443 -4.89 12.57 -0.87
C CYS A 443 -6.09 11.65 -1.08
N LEU A 444 -6.85 11.86 -2.16
CA LEU A 444 -8.04 11.07 -2.46
C LEU A 444 -8.19 10.87 -3.97
N SER A 445 -8.18 9.61 -4.39
CA SER A 445 -8.60 9.18 -5.71
C SER A 445 -10.13 9.26 -5.81
N LEU A 446 -10.62 9.82 -6.91
CA LEU A 446 -12.04 10.06 -7.16
C LEU A 446 -12.59 9.19 -8.30
N GLY A 447 -11.71 8.55 -9.07
CA GLY A 447 -12.04 7.87 -10.33
C GLY A 447 -10.79 7.36 -11.04
N ASP A 448 -10.94 7.02 -12.33
CA ASP A 448 -9.82 6.58 -13.17
C ASP A 448 -8.81 7.72 -13.35
N CYS A 449 -7.63 7.58 -12.76
CA CYS A 449 -6.53 8.53 -12.83
C CYS A 449 -6.91 9.99 -12.49
N VAL A 450 -7.89 10.20 -11.63
CA VAL A 450 -8.33 11.53 -11.15
C VAL A 450 -8.39 11.59 -9.63
N GLY A 451 -8.00 12.72 -9.06
CA GLY A 451 -8.19 12.94 -7.63
C GLY A 451 -7.71 14.28 -7.11
N LEU A 452 -7.69 14.39 -5.78
CA LEU A 452 -7.39 15.60 -5.04
C LEU A 452 -6.20 15.39 -4.13
N ILE A 453 -5.39 16.44 -3.97
CA ILE A 453 -4.28 16.51 -3.04
C ILE A 453 -4.41 17.79 -2.22
N GLU A 454 -4.29 17.67 -0.90
CA GLU A 454 -4.26 18.80 0.03
C GLU A 454 -2.99 19.62 -0.16
N VAL A 455 -3.14 20.94 -0.25
CA VAL A 455 -1.99 21.85 -0.25
C VAL A 455 -1.54 22.12 1.19
N VAL A 456 -0.30 21.74 1.48
CA VAL A 456 0.37 22.11 2.72
C VAL A 456 0.77 23.60 2.67
N ARG A 457 0.17 24.41 3.53
CA ARG A 457 0.42 25.86 3.59
C ARG A 457 1.85 26.17 4.06
N SER A 458 2.33 27.35 3.64
CA SER A 458 3.64 27.89 4.04
C SER A 458 4.79 26.88 3.85
N SER A 459 4.75 26.16 2.74
CA SER A 459 5.73 25.14 2.39
C SER A 459 6.38 25.44 1.04
N HIS A 460 7.64 25.04 0.92
CA HIS A 460 8.46 25.24 -0.26
C HIS A 460 9.24 23.98 -0.58
N THR A 461 9.41 23.66 -1.87
CA THR A 461 10.35 22.61 -2.25
C THR A 461 11.78 23.06 -1.96
N ILE A 462 12.70 22.12 -1.69
CA ILE A 462 14.12 22.43 -1.52
C ILE A 462 14.66 23.20 -2.73
N MET A 463 14.25 22.80 -3.94
CA MET A 463 14.60 23.48 -5.19
C MET A 463 14.15 24.94 -5.20
N GLN A 464 12.92 25.23 -4.74
CA GLN A 464 12.43 26.61 -4.64
C GLN A 464 13.25 27.46 -3.65
N ILE A 465 13.72 26.85 -2.55
CA ILE A 465 14.56 27.53 -1.56
C ILE A 465 15.94 27.85 -2.15
N GLN A 466 16.57 26.87 -2.80
CA GLN A 466 17.88 27.02 -3.44
C GLN A 466 17.85 28.03 -4.61
N CYS A 467 16.76 28.07 -5.38
CA CYS A 467 16.62 28.96 -6.53
C CYS A 467 16.15 30.39 -6.21
N LYS A 468 16.06 30.82 -4.94
CA LYS A 468 15.62 32.20 -4.58
C LYS A 468 16.49 33.33 -5.15
N GLY A 469 17.64 33.03 -5.77
CA GLY A 469 18.50 33.96 -6.52
C GLY A 469 18.35 33.97 -8.06
N GLY A 470 17.33 33.30 -8.62
CA GLY A 470 17.16 33.18 -10.08
C GLY A 470 18.25 32.34 -10.76
N LEU A 471 18.55 32.60 -12.04
CA LEU A 471 19.55 31.86 -12.83
C LEU A 471 20.95 31.86 -12.18
N LYS A 472 21.30 32.91 -11.41
CA LYS A 472 22.57 33.01 -10.66
C LYS A 472 22.61 32.10 -9.42
N GLY A 473 21.47 31.87 -8.76
CA GLY A 473 21.38 30.94 -7.62
C GLY A 473 21.37 29.46 -8.03
N ALA A 474 20.82 29.15 -9.22
CA ALA A 474 20.84 27.79 -9.77
C ALA A 474 22.23 27.31 -10.21
N LEU A 475 23.16 28.23 -10.50
CA LEU A 475 24.55 27.93 -10.86
C LEU A 475 25.50 27.84 -9.66
N GLN A 476 25.05 28.26 -8.48
CA GLN A 476 25.79 28.21 -7.20
C GLN A 476 24.94 27.45 -6.17
N PHE A 477 24.84 26.13 -6.33
CA PHE A 477 24.30 25.26 -5.27
C PHE A 477 25.22 25.33 -4.05
N ASN A 478 24.90 26.23 -3.13
CA ASN A 478 25.57 26.34 -1.84
C ASN A 478 24.80 25.52 -0.81
N SER A 479 25.43 24.48 -0.26
CA SER A 479 24.78 23.60 0.72
C SER A 479 24.33 24.29 2.00
N ASN A 480 24.78 25.52 2.27
CA ASN A 480 24.30 26.34 3.38
C ASN A 480 22.96 27.06 3.12
N THR A 481 22.43 27.08 1.89
CA THR A 481 21.25 27.90 1.55
C THR A 481 20.00 27.47 2.31
N LEU A 482 19.77 26.18 2.50
CA LEU A 482 18.62 25.67 3.25
C LEU A 482 18.67 26.09 4.72
N HIS A 483 19.85 25.94 5.34
CA HIS A 483 20.10 26.35 6.73
C HIS A 483 19.90 27.85 6.93
N GLN A 484 20.47 28.67 6.03
CA GLN A 484 20.30 30.12 6.10
C GLN A 484 18.84 30.52 5.92
N TRP A 485 18.12 29.91 4.98
CA TRP A 485 16.69 30.17 4.78
C TRP A 485 15.87 29.87 6.04
N LEU A 486 16.14 28.75 6.71
CA LEU A 486 15.44 28.36 7.93
C LEU A 486 15.75 29.33 9.08
N ARG A 487 17.01 29.77 9.18
CA ARG A 487 17.47 30.78 10.16
C ARG A 487 16.87 32.17 9.92
N ASP A 488 16.69 32.56 8.67
CA ASP A 488 16.07 33.84 8.32
C ASP A 488 14.58 33.86 8.68
N LYS A 489 13.90 32.71 8.51
CA LYS A 489 12.49 32.51 8.86
C LYS A 489 12.24 32.41 10.36
N ASN A 490 13.19 31.82 11.10
CA ASN A 490 13.05 31.53 12.53
C ASN A 490 14.22 32.15 13.29
N LYS A 491 13.97 33.28 13.96
CA LYS A 491 14.99 34.04 14.70
C LYS A 491 14.88 33.80 16.21
N GLY A 492 16.00 33.92 16.92
CA GLY A 492 16.05 33.72 18.38
C GLY A 492 15.70 32.28 18.78
N GLU A 493 14.94 32.10 19.86
CA GLU A 493 14.55 30.78 20.39
C GLU A 493 13.76 29.92 19.39
N MET A 494 13.04 30.56 18.44
CA MET A 494 12.30 29.86 17.38
C MET A 494 13.24 29.07 16.44
N TYR A 495 14.50 29.49 16.30
CA TYR A 495 15.48 28.79 15.48
C TYR A 495 15.75 27.37 16.00
N ASP A 496 15.96 27.23 17.31
CA ASP A 496 16.24 25.92 17.91
C ASP A 496 15.04 24.98 17.80
N MET A 497 13.82 25.52 17.94
CA MET A 497 12.58 24.76 17.71
C MET A 497 12.45 24.30 16.26
N ALA A 498 12.76 25.18 15.30
CA ALA A 498 12.69 24.86 13.88
C ALA A 498 13.72 23.80 13.46
N VAL A 499 14.94 23.87 13.99
CA VAL A 499 15.98 22.84 13.74
C VAL A 499 15.60 21.51 14.41
N ASP A 500 15.07 21.50 15.63
CA ASP A 500 14.60 20.27 16.28
C ASP A 500 13.44 19.63 15.49
N LEU A 501 12.48 20.44 15.02
CA LEU A 501 11.37 19.97 14.17
C LEU A 501 11.87 19.44 12.82
N PHE A 502 12.82 20.13 12.19
CA PHE A 502 13.48 19.65 10.97
C PHE A 502 14.17 18.30 11.20
N THR A 503 14.93 18.18 12.29
CA THR A 503 15.70 16.97 12.61
C THR A 503 14.78 15.77 12.87
N ARG A 504 13.69 15.96 13.63
CA ARG A 504 12.69 14.92 13.92
C ARG A 504 11.95 14.45 12.67
N SER A 505 11.42 15.39 11.89
CA SER A 505 10.69 15.09 10.65
C SER A 505 11.59 14.49 9.59
N CYS A 506 12.83 14.98 9.45
CA CYS A 506 13.84 14.36 8.60
C CYS A 506 14.08 12.90 9.02
N ALA A 507 14.29 12.62 10.31
CA ALA A 507 14.51 11.25 10.80
C ALA A 507 13.35 10.30 10.46
N GLY A 508 12.11 10.75 10.67
CA GLY A 508 10.91 9.98 10.33
C GLY A 508 10.80 9.69 8.82
N TYR A 509 11.00 10.68 7.95
CA TYR A 509 10.97 10.48 6.50
C TYR A 509 12.15 9.65 5.98
N CYS A 510 13.34 9.74 6.58
CA CYS A 510 14.48 8.86 6.27
C CYS A 510 14.10 7.39 6.46
N VAL A 511 13.53 7.06 7.63
CA VAL A 511 13.15 5.70 7.98
C VAL A 511 11.97 5.22 7.14
N ALA A 512 10.91 6.03 6.99
CA ALA A 512 9.73 5.67 6.23
C ALA A 512 10.06 5.38 4.75
N THR A 513 10.82 6.27 4.10
CA THR A 513 11.18 6.10 2.68
C THR A 513 12.12 4.93 2.44
N PHE A 514 13.02 4.65 3.39
CA PHE A 514 13.86 3.46 3.35
C PHE A 514 13.03 2.17 3.42
N ILE A 515 12.15 2.04 4.41
CA ILE A 515 11.35 0.83 4.63
C ILE A 515 10.43 0.58 3.44
N LEU A 516 9.80 1.63 2.93
CA LEU A 516 8.85 1.57 1.81
C LEU A 516 9.51 1.53 0.43
N GLY A 517 10.81 1.80 0.34
CA GLY A 517 11.52 1.81 -0.94
C GLY A 517 11.03 2.91 -1.88
N ILE A 518 10.72 4.08 -1.34
CA ILE A 518 10.22 5.24 -2.10
C ILE A 518 11.39 5.83 -2.89
N GLY A 519 11.36 5.70 -4.22
CA GLY A 519 12.40 6.21 -5.12
C GLY A 519 12.16 7.63 -5.66
N ASP A 520 12.99 8.04 -6.61
CA ASP A 520 12.99 9.31 -7.35
C ASP A 520 13.11 10.53 -6.42
N ARG A 521 13.83 10.42 -5.29
CA ARG A 521 13.91 11.50 -4.27
C ARG A 521 14.89 12.58 -4.70
N HIS A 522 14.38 13.80 -4.89
CA HIS A 522 15.15 14.95 -5.36
C HIS A 522 14.61 16.27 -4.80
N ASN A 523 15.36 17.37 -4.93
CA ASN A 523 15.01 18.66 -4.31
C ASN A 523 13.64 19.25 -4.73
N SER A 524 13.02 18.75 -5.81
CA SER A 524 11.68 19.16 -6.25
C SER A 524 10.52 18.38 -5.60
N ASN A 525 10.77 17.26 -4.90
CA ASN A 525 9.73 16.45 -4.25
C ASN A 525 9.99 16.21 -2.74
N ILE A 526 10.91 17.00 -2.18
CA ILE A 526 11.08 17.19 -0.74
C ILE A 526 10.72 18.64 -0.45
N MET A 527 9.85 18.85 0.53
CA MET A 527 9.35 20.15 0.93
C MET A 527 9.65 20.43 2.40
N VAL A 528 9.80 21.71 2.73
CA VAL A 528 10.01 22.19 4.10
C VAL A 528 9.04 23.32 4.36
N LYS A 529 8.38 23.27 5.52
CA LYS A 529 7.52 24.35 6.02
C LYS A 529 8.35 25.47 6.64
N ASP A 530 7.78 26.67 6.69
CA ASP A 530 8.41 27.83 7.32
C ASP A 530 8.84 27.58 8.78
N ASP A 531 8.16 26.69 9.50
CA ASP A 531 8.47 26.28 10.88
C ASP A 531 9.57 25.21 10.99
N GLY A 532 10.12 24.73 9.87
CA GLY A 532 11.17 23.71 9.81
C GLY A 532 10.69 22.29 9.60
N GLN A 533 9.38 22.01 9.58
CA GLN A 533 8.88 20.66 9.34
C GLN A 533 9.18 20.20 7.90
N LEU A 534 9.96 19.12 7.75
CA LEU A 534 10.27 18.48 6.47
C LEU A 534 9.21 17.44 6.13
N PHE A 535 8.84 17.34 4.85
CA PHE A 535 7.96 16.29 4.36
C PHE A 535 8.20 15.98 2.88
N HIS A 536 7.85 14.76 2.48
CA HIS A 536 7.98 14.29 1.10
C HIS A 536 6.64 14.37 0.37
N ILE A 537 6.69 14.58 -0.95
CA ILE A 537 5.53 14.56 -1.86
C ILE A 537 5.80 13.63 -3.06
N ASP A 538 4.77 13.33 -3.85
CA ASP A 538 4.87 12.56 -5.10
C ASP A 538 5.46 11.15 -4.87
N PHE A 539 4.64 10.23 -4.38
CA PHE A 539 5.03 8.88 -3.94
C PHE A 539 4.80 7.81 -4.99
N GLY A 540 4.63 8.18 -6.27
CA GLY A 540 4.10 7.31 -7.32
C GLY A 540 4.78 5.95 -7.54
N HIS A 541 5.92 5.66 -6.90
CA HIS A 541 6.55 4.33 -6.92
C HIS A 541 7.10 3.94 -5.53
N PHE A 542 6.78 2.73 -5.07
CA PHE A 542 7.23 2.12 -3.81
C PHE A 542 7.65 0.64 -4.03
N LEU A 543 8.28 -0.01 -3.04
CA LEU A 543 8.78 -1.41 -3.08
C LEU A 543 9.86 -1.71 -4.15
N ASP A 544 10.81 -0.79 -4.38
CA ASP A 544 11.91 -0.92 -5.37
C ASP A 544 11.49 -0.95 -6.86
N HIS A 545 10.24 -0.55 -7.16
CA HIS A 545 9.76 -0.27 -8.52
C HIS A 545 10.31 1.06 -9.07
N LYS A 546 11.65 1.20 -9.09
CA LYS A 546 12.33 2.40 -9.56
C LYS A 546 12.21 2.54 -11.08
N LYS A 547 12.05 3.78 -11.56
CA LYS A 547 12.09 4.10 -12.99
C LYS A 547 13.41 3.64 -13.63
N LYS A 548 13.32 2.81 -14.67
CA LYS A 548 14.47 2.38 -15.50
C LYS A 548 14.63 3.36 -16.68
N LYS A 549 15.84 3.83 -16.98
CA LYS A 549 16.17 4.56 -18.22
C LYS A 549 17.27 3.78 -18.94
N PHE A 550 17.07 3.42 -20.20
CA PHE A 550 18.01 2.61 -21.01
C PHE A 550 18.46 1.29 -20.35
N GLY A 551 17.57 0.60 -19.63
CA GLY A 551 17.89 -0.69 -18.99
C GLY A 551 18.63 -0.60 -17.65
N TYR A 552 19.12 0.58 -17.25
CA TYR A 552 19.78 0.78 -15.96
C TYR A 552 18.82 1.37 -14.91
N LYS A 553 18.88 0.84 -13.67
CA LYS A 553 18.20 1.44 -12.51
C LYS A 553 18.85 2.80 -12.22
N ARG A 554 18.08 3.88 -12.28
CA ARG A 554 18.58 5.26 -12.10
C ARG A 554 19.10 5.54 -10.69
N GLU A 555 18.61 4.83 -9.68
CA GLU A 555 18.93 5.06 -8.28
C GLU A 555 19.29 3.76 -7.56
N ARG A 556 20.43 3.76 -6.87
CA ARG A 556 20.90 2.59 -6.09
C ARG A 556 20.49 2.66 -4.62
N VAL A 557 20.30 3.86 -4.06
CA VAL A 557 20.00 4.09 -2.63
C VAL A 557 18.53 4.48 -2.39
N PRO A 558 17.87 4.06 -1.29
CA PRO A 558 16.45 4.34 -1.02
C PRO A 558 16.16 5.74 -0.43
N PHE A 559 17.13 6.39 0.21
CA PHE A 559 17.06 7.77 0.67
C PHE A 559 18.49 8.33 0.77
N VAL A 560 18.71 9.57 0.30
CA VAL A 560 20.01 10.24 0.36
C VAL A 560 19.91 11.40 1.34
N LEU A 561 20.56 11.22 2.51
CA LEU A 561 20.74 12.30 3.46
C LEU A 561 21.76 13.28 2.88
N THR A 562 21.27 14.38 2.31
CA THR A 562 22.12 15.36 1.61
C THR A 562 22.93 16.20 2.60
N GLN A 563 24.05 16.76 2.13
CA GLN A 563 24.86 17.69 2.91
C GLN A 563 24.04 18.89 3.42
N ASP A 564 23.10 19.40 2.61
CA ASP A 564 22.19 20.49 3.00
C ASP A 564 21.39 20.14 4.27
N PHE A 565 20.95 18.90 4.40
CA PHE A 565 20.21 18.44 5.59
C PHE A 565 21.14 18.28 6.80
N LEU A 566 22.34 17.75 6.58
CA LEU A 566 23.36 17.61 7.63
C LEU A 566 23.77 18.96 8.23
N ILE A 567 23.90 19.99 7.40
CA ILE A 567 24.20 21.35 7.86
C ILE A 567 23.08 21.90 8.74
N VAL A 568 21.81 21.68 8.37
CA VAL A 568 20.67 22.08 9.22
C VAL A 568 20.69 21.36 10.56
N ILE A 569 20.84 20.02 10.55
CA ILE A 569 20.86 19.17 11.75
C ILE A 569 22.01 19.60 12.69
N SER A 570 23.20 19.84 12.13
CA SER A 570 24.39 20.25 12.88
C SER A 570 24.45 21.76 13.18
N LYS A 571 23.35 22.49 12.98
CA LYS A 571 23.22 23.94 13.24
C LYS A 571 24.28 24.80 12.52
N GLY A 572 24.74 24.37 11.34
CA GLY A 572 25.72 25.08 10.53
C GLY A 572 27.18 24.70 10.81
N SER A 573 27.44 23.62 11.54
CA SER A 573 28.81 23.11 11.76
C SER A 573 29.47 22.66 10.45
N GLN A 574 30.78 22.87 10.33
CA GLN A 574 31.56 22.35 9.18
C GLN A 574 31.81 20.84 9.28
N GLU A 575 31.97 20.29 10.49
CA GLU A 575 32.12 18.85 10.73
C GLU A 575 30.78 18.21 11.10
N CYS A 576 29.78 18.26 10.20
CA CYS A 576 28.39 17.89 10.52
C CYS A 576 28.24 16.49 11.14
N VAL A 577 29.05 15.51 10.71
CA VAL A 577 28.94 14.09 11.10
C VAL A 577 29.55 13.82 12.49
N LYS A 578 30.40 14.70 13.02
CA LYS A 578 31.03 14.58 14.35
C LYS A 578 30.38 15.51 15.38
N THR A 579 29.06 15.64 15.31
CA THR A 579 28.28 16.51 16.21
C THR A 579 27.33 15.70 17.09
N LYS A 580 27.07 16.19 18.30
CA LYS A 580 26.07 15.58 19.22
C LYS A 580 24.67 15.63 18.63
N GLU A 581 24.39 16.66 17.83
CA GLU A 581 23.15 16.82 17.09
C GLU A 581 22.96 15.69 16.07
N PHE A 582 24.01 15.32 15.34
CA PHE A 582 23.96 14.20 14.41
C PHE A 582 23.84 12.85 15.13
N GLU A 583 24.56 12.64 16.24
CA GLU A 583 24.39 11.44 17.08
C GLU A 583 22.94 11.27 17.55
N ARG A 584 22.30 12.36 18.02
CA ARG A 584 20.89 12.35 18.42
C ARG A 584 19.96 12.05 17.23
N PHE A 585 20.26 12.57 16.04
CA PHE A 585 19.53 12.22 14.81
C PHE A 585 19.65 10.73 14.48
N GLN A 586 20.84 10.15 14.58
CA GLN A 586 21.06 8.71 14.38
C GLN A 586 20.26 7.87 15.38
N GLU A 587 20.24 8.27 16.65
CA GLU A 587 19.48 7.58 17.70
C GLU A 587 17.95 7.62 17.42
N MET A 588 17.42 8.76 16.99
CA MET A 588 16.00 8.89 16.59
C MET A 588 15.66 7.97 15.42
N CYS A 589 16.49 7.99 14.38
CA CYS A 589 16.40 7.11 13.22
C CYS A 589 16.39 5.63 13.64
N TYR A 590 17.29 5.22 14.54
CA TYR A 590 17.39 3.85 15.04
C TYR A 590 16.15 3.42 15.81
N LYS A 591 15.70 4.23 16.78
CA LYS A 591 14.48 3.98 17.56
C LYS A 591 13.26 3.87 16.67
N ALA A 592 13.13 4.76 15.69
CA ALA A 592 12.04 4.75 14.72
C ALA A 592 12.01 3.47 13.88
N TYR A 593 13.17 3.03 13.37
CA TYR A 593 13.28 1.80 12.57
C TYR A 593 12.88 0.56 13.39
N LEU A 594 13.39 0.42 14.63
CA LEU A 594 13.05 -0.71 15.50
C LEU A 594 11.57 -0.74 15.86
N ALA A 595 10.97 0.42 16.12
CA ALA A 595 9.54 0.53 16.39
C ALA A 595 8.72 -0.06 15.23
N ILE A 596 9.03 0.32 13.99
CA ILE A 596 8.34 -0.23 12.81
C ILE A 596 8.60 -1.72 12.64
N ARG A 597 9.83 -2.18 12.88
CA ARG A 597 10.19 -3.62 12.80
C ARG A 597 9.35 -4.48 13.76
N GLN A 598 9.04 -4.00 14.97
CA GLN A 598 8.17 -4.71 15.92
C GLN A 598 6.72 -4.85 15.43
N HIS A 599 6.31 -4.02 14.49
CA HIS A 599 4.97 -4.01 13.90
C HIS A 599 4.95 -4.50 12.44
N ALA A 600 6.00 -5.21 11.98
CA ALA A 600 6.14 -5.64 10.59
C ALA A 600 4.93 -6.42 10.05
N ASN A 601 4.34 -7.31 10.86
CA ASN A 601 3.18 -8.12 10.46
C ASN A 601 1.99 -7.24 10.04
N LEU A 602 1.76 -6.11 10.73
CA LEU A 602 0.70 -5.17 10.35
C LEU A 602 0.96 -4.59 8.95
N PHE A 603 2.18 -4.11 8.68
CA PHE A 603 2.50 -3.54 7.36
C PHE A 603 2.37 -4.58 6.26
N ILE A 604 2.92 -5.79 6.48
CA ILE A 604 2.77 -6.92 5.55
C ILE A 604 1.29 -7.18 5.25
N ASN A 605 0.45 -7.31 6.28
CA ASN A 605 -0.98 -7.56 6.11
C ASN A 605 -1.68 -6.42 5.35
N LEU A 606 -1.36 -5.16 5.65
CA LEU A 606 -1.92 -4.00 4.95
C LEU A 606 -1.56 -3.99 3.47
N PHE A 607 -0.36 -4.41 3.08
CA PHE A 607 0.02 -4.56 1.68
C PHE A 607 -0.61 -5.80 1.03
N SER A 608 -0.71 -6.94 1.73
CA SER A 608 -1.37 -8.15 1.22
C SER A 608 -2.84 -7.90 0.86
N MET A 609 -3.55 -7.16 1.70
CA MET A 609 -4.95 -6.75 1.44
C MET A 609 -5.10 -5.84 0.22
N MET A 610 -4.02 -5.22 -0.26
CA MET A 610 -4.02 -4.30 -1.40
C MET A 610 -3.66 -4.97 -2.73
N LEU A 611 -3.32 -6.26 -2.78
CA LEU A 611 -3.00 -6.97 -4.02
C LEU A 611 -4.13 -6.92 -5.07
N GLY A 612 -5.39 -6.93 -4.62
CA GLY A 612 -6.58 -6.84 -5.48
C GLY A 612 -6.88 -5.41 -5.99
N SER A 613 -6.05 -4.42 -5.63
CA SER A 613 -6.25 -3.04 -6.05
C SER A 613 -5.98 -2.81 -7.53
N GLY A 614 -5.13 -3.62 -8.17
CA GLY A 614 -4.68 -3.39 -9.54
C GLY A 614 -3.68 -2.24 -9.65
N MET A 615 -2.90 -1.98 -8.59
CA MET A 615 -1.72 -1.13 -8.66
C MET A 615 -0.57 -1.89 -9.36
N PRO A 616 0.12 -1.29 -10.35
CA PRO A 616 1.23 -1.94 -11.05
C PRO A 616 2.38 -2.39 -10.15
N GLU A 617 2.70 -1.63 -9.11
CA GLU A 617 3.81 -1.87 -8.18
C GLU A 617 3.49 -2.92 -7.09
N LEU A 618 2.25 -3.42 -7.05
CA LEU A 618 1.79 -4.33 -6.01
C LEU A 618 0.81 -5.35 -6.60
N GLN A 619 1.37 -6.39 -7.22
CA GLN A 619 0.60 -7.45 -7.90
C GLN A 619 0.83 -8.83 -7.29
N SER A 620 1.91 -9.01 -6.53
CA SER A 620 2.33 -10.29 -5.98
C SER A 620 2.85 -10.16 -4.54
N PHE A 621 2.93 -11.29 -3.84
CA PHE A 621 3.59 -11.36 -2.53
C PHE A 621 5.10 -11.10 -2.62
N ASP A 622 5.71 -11.30 -3.78
CA ASP A 622 7.13 -11.01 -4.01
C ASP A 622 7.42 -9.50 -3.97
N ASP A 623 6.48 -8.66 -4.41
CA ASP A 623 6.57 -7.20 -4.27
C ASP A 623 6.61 -6.81 -2.79
N ILE A 624 5.76 -7.45 -1.96
CA ILE A 624 5.67 -7.22 -0.51
C ILE A 624 6.92 -7.74 0.22
N ALA A 625 7.58 -8.77 -0.32
CA ALA A 625 8.82 -9.31 0.26
C ALA A 625 9.94 -8.26 0.37
N TYR A 626 9.87 -7.16 -0.39
CA TYR A 626 10.74 -6.00 -0.20
C TYR A 626 10.74 -5.48 1.24
N ILE A 627 9.56 -5.39 1.88
CA ILE A 627 9.43 -4.91 3.27
C ILE A 627 10.10 -5.88 4.24
N ARG A 628 9.99 -7.19 4.01
CA ARG A 628 10.68 -8.21 4.82
C ARG A 628 12.19 -8.02 4.75
N LYS A 629 12.70 -7.73 3.55
CA LYS A 629 14.12 -7.46 3.30
C LYS A 629 14.58 -6.18 3.98
N THR A 630 13.85 -5.07 3.84
CA THR A 630 14.26 -3.79 4.44
C THR A 630 14.16 -3.78 5.96
N LEU A 631 13.20 -4.51 6.54
CA LEU A 631 13.08 -4.69 7.99
C LEU A 631 13.99 -5.80 8.56
N ALA A 632 14.70 -6.53 7.69
CA ALA A 632 15.61 -7.61 8.05
C ALA A 632 14.98 -8.63 9.02
N LEU A 633 13.77 -9.10 8.69
CA LEU A 633 12.97 -9.95 9.59
C LEU A 633 13.63 -11.31 9.88
N GLU A 634 14.44 -11.82 8.95
CA GLU A 634 15.18 -13.09 9.09
C GLU A 634 16.45 -12.96 9.95
N LYS A 635 16.80 -11.75 10.38
CA LYS A 635 18.04 -11.46 11.10
C LYS A 635 17.75 -10.97 12.51
N THR A 636 18.40 -11.56 13.51
CA THR A 636 18.26 -11.20 14.93
C THR A 636 19.19 -10.06 15.35
N GLU A 637 20.46 -10.07 14.94
CA GLU A 637 21.45 -9.04 15.34
C GLU A 637 21.88 -8.08 14.21
N GLN A 638 21.76 -8.49 12.94
CA GLN A 638 22.29 -7.72 11.80
C GLN A 638 21.43 -6.52 11.37
N ALA A 639 20.17 -6.42 11.84
CA ALA A 639 19.34 -5.25 11.59
C ALA A 639 19.99 -3.96 12.17
N MET A 640 20.71 -4.09 13.29
CA MET A 640 21.51 -3.03 13.90
C MET A 640 22.64 -2.55 12.97
N MET A 641 23.35 -3.50 12.32
CA MET A 641 24.47 -3.21 11.43
C MET A 641 24.03 -2.67 10.07
N LEU A 642 22.91 -3.15 9.50
CA LEU A 642 22.43 -2.68 8.19
C LEU A 642 22.03 -1.20 8.22
N PHE A 643 21.28 -0.80 9.25
CA PHE A 643 20.85 0.60 9.40
C PHE A 643 22.02 1.51 9.81
N SER A 644 22.87 1.06 10.73
CA SER A 644 24.09 1.77 11.10
C SER A 644 25.02 1.97 9.90
N PHE A 645 25.18 0.94 9.04
CA PHE A 645 25.94 1.03 7.80
C PHE A 645 25.34 2.05 6.82
N LEU A 646 24.02 2.05 6.62
CA LEU A 646 23.33 2.98 5.72
C LEU A 646 23.46 4.44 6.13
N ILE A 647 23.44 4.74 7.44
CA ILE A 647 23.64 6.12 7.93
C ILE A 647 25.13 6.50 7.96
N SER A 648 26.03 5.56 8.24
CA SER A 648 27.46 5.87 8.48
C SER A 648 28.33 5.89 7.22
N THR A 649 27.96 5.22 6.13
CA THR A 649 28.85 5.04 4.95
C THR A 649 28.45 5.78 3.68
N HIS A 650 27.23 6.33 3.60
CA HIS A 650 26.76 7.09 2.43
C HIS A 650 26.52 8.62 2.61
N PRO A 651 27.20 9.39 3.50
CA PRO A 651 26.91 10.83 3.56
C PRO A 651 27.41 11.65 2.36
N VAL A 652 28.42 11.23 1.56
CA VAL A 652 29.06 12.18 0.60
C VAL A 652 29.52 11.62 -0.76
N GLU A 653 30.02 10.39 -0.92
CA GLU A 653 30.83 10.08 -2.12
C GLU A 653 30.06 9.74 -3.42
N GLU A 654 28.86 9.14 -3.36
CA GLU A 654 28.09 8.81 -4.60
C GLU A 654 27.12 9.92 -5.04
N SER A 655 26.80 10.89 -4.17
CA SER A 655 25.87 11.99 -4.48
C SER A 655 26.37 12.90 -5.61
N PHE A 656 27.69 13.01 -5.77
CA PHE A 656 28.30 13.80 -6.85
C PHE A 656 28.21 13.14 -8.24
N LYS A 657 27.87 11.85 -8.34
CA LYS A 657 27.70 11.16 -9.62
C LYS A 657 26.26 11.15 -10.14
N CYS A 658 25.30 11.62 -9.34
CA CYS A 658 23.89 11.73 -9.73
C CYS A 658 23.49 13.19 -10.00
N LEU A 659 24.26 13.91 -10.82
CA LEU A 659 23.69 15.05 -11.54
C LEU A 659 22.66 14.50 -12.54
N PRO A 660 21.42 15.04 -12.59
CA PRO A 660 20.57 14.76 -13.72
C PRO A 660 21.28 15.30 -14.97
N LEU A 661 21.47 14.45 -15.98
CA LEU A 661 21.49 14.92 -17.36
C LEU A 661 20.16 15.64 -17.57
N SER A 662 20.16 16.94 -17.30
CA SER A 662 19.07 17.85 -17.59
C SER A 662 18.95 17.96 -19.10
N ASP A 663 17.92 17.34 -19.64
CA ASP A 663 17.49 17.61 -21.01
C ASP A 663 17.09 19.10 -21.10
N GLY A 664 17.82 19.85 -21.93
CA GLY A 664 17.34 21.11 -22.50
C GLY A 664 17.84 22.42 -21.89
N LEU A 665 19.15 22.63 -21.79
CA LEU A 665 19.79 23.96 -21.89
C LEU A 665 21.30 23.78 -21.90
N PHE A 666 21.90 23.70 -23.09
CA PHE A 666 23.28 24.05 -23.50
C PHE A 666 23.62 23.32 -24.81
N TYR A 667 22.97 23.73 -25.90
CA TYR A 667 23.60 23.67 -27.22
C TYR A 667 24.19 25.04 -27.47
N THR A 668 25.49 25.16 -27.28
CA THR A 668 26.46 26.07 -27.94
C THR A 668 27.57 26.43 -26.96
N LEU A 669 28.79 26.41 -27.51
CA LEU A 669 30.06 26.96 -27.01
C LEU A 669 31.12 25.93 -26.60
N TRP A 670 32.08 25.80 -27.52
CA TRP A 670 33.51 25.47 -27.36
C TRP A 670 34.00 24.03 -27.67
N PHE A 671 34.32 23.79 -28.95
CA PHE A 671 35.68 23.40 -29.35
C PHE A 671 36.54 24.70 -29.35
N PRO A 672 37.83 24.72 -28.96
CA PRO A 672 38.86 23.87 -29.57
C PRO A 672 40.05 23.40 -28.68
N THR A 673 40.75 22.37 -29.20
CA THR A 673 42.21 22.14 -29.18
C THR A 673 42.99 22.01 -27.86
N GLY A 674 43.44 20.78 -27.60
CA GLY A 674 44.87 20.41 -27.56
C GLY A 674 45.76 20.99 -26.46
N GLY A 675 46.24 20.12 -25.57
CA GLY A 675 47.35 20.44 -24.66
C GLY A 675 47.71 19.29 -23.73
N VAL A 676 48.69 18.51 -24.13
CA VAL A 676 49.38 17.51 -23.30
C VAL A 676 50.11 18.24 -22.17
N GLY A 677 49.96 17.75 -20.93
CA GLY A 677 50.71 18.25 -19.78
C GLY A 677 50.77 17.22 -18.66
N LEU A 678 51.89 16.49 -18.57
CA LEU A 678 52.32 15.74 -17.39
C LEU A 678 52.38 16.66 -16.17
N LEU A 679 52.04 16.13 -14.99
CA LEU A 679 52.77 16.42 -13.74
C LEU A 679 52.42 15.39 -12.63
N HIS A 680 53.46 14.61 -12.32
CA HIS A 680 53.88 13.89 -11.12
C HIS A 680 52.97 13.68 -9.89
N GLU A 681 53.08 12.43 -9.41
CA GLU A 681 52.80 11.87 -8.09
C GLU A 681 53.28 12.72 -6.90
N THR A 682 52.51 12.69 -5.81
CA THR A 682 52.92 12.18 -4.48
C THR A 682 51.68 12.12 -3.59
N ASP A 683 51.30 10.95 -3.07
CA ASP A 683 51.65 10.56 -1.70
C ASP A 683 50.86 9.31 -1.25
N GLU A 684 51.57 8.48 -0.53
CA GLU A 684 51.24 7.12 -0.11
C GLU A 684 50.21 7.09 1.02
N ARG A 685 49.21 6.20 0.91
CA ARG A 685 48.66 5.36 2.01
C ARG A 685 47.39 4.64 1.55
N CYS A 686 47.53 3.35 1.19
CA CYS A 686 46.60 2.25 1.52
C CYS A 686 46.98 1.01 0.69
N SER A 687 48.03 0.32 1.10
CA SER A 687 48.36 -1.02 0.63
C SER A 687 48.28 -1.99 1.81
N SER A 688 47.17 -2.72 1.90
CA SER A 688 47.15 -4.14 2.29
C SER A 688 45.71 -4.62 2.22
N TRP A 689 45.54 -5.90 1.86
CA TRP A 689 44.30 -6.68 1.71
C TRP A 689 43.73 -6.82 0.30
N TRP A 690 44.53 -7.28 -0.67
CA TRP A 690 44.05 -8.09 -1.80
C TRP A 690 45.20 -8.98 -2.31
N MET A 691 45.09 -10.30 -2.08
CA MET A 691 45.79 -11.47 -2.66
C MET A 691 45.60 -12.59 -1.61
N ASP A 692 45.11 -13.79 -1.87
CA ASP A 692 44.84 -14.56 -3.08
C ASP A 692 43.76 -15.59 -2.72
N HIS A 693 42.95 -16.03 -3.69
CA HIS A 693 42.50 -17.42 -3.91
C HIS A 693 41.72 -17.41 -5.24
N GLN A 694 42.46 -17.62 -6.33
CA GLN A 694 41.94 -18.00 -7.65
C GLN A 694 42.43 -19.42 -7.93
N ASP A 695 41.49 -20.35 -8.08
CA ASP A 695 41.59 -21.63 -8.79
C ASP A 695 40.16 -21.86 -9.32
N GLY A 696 39.86 -22.24 -10.55
CA GLY A 696 40.62 -22.60 -11.73
C GLY A 696 39.59 -23.17 -12.70
N LEU A 697 39.62 -22.82 -13.99
CA LEU A 697 38.85 -23.50 -15.04
C LEU A 697 39.56 -23.29 -16.38
N ASP A 698 40.29 -24.33 -16.78
CA ASP A 698 40.90 -24.49 -18.09
C ASP A 698 39.83 -24.72 -19.17
N ILE A 699 40.02 -24.07 -20.33
CA ILE A 699 39.40 -24.44 -21.61
C ILE A 699 40.53 -24.56 -22.63
N PRO A 700 40.70 -25.68 -23.35
CA PRO A 700 41.77 -25.83 -24.32
C PRO A 700 41.38 -25.24 -25.68
N HIS A 701 42.35 -24.57 -26.30
CA HIS A 701 42.28 -24.17 -27.71
C HIS A 701 42.81 -25.28 -28.62
N ASN A 702 41.95 -25.75 -29.53
CA ASN A 702 42.22 -25.84 -30.96
C ASN A 702 40.92 -25.92 -31.75
#